data_AF-A0A427UVG0-F1
#
_entry.id   AF-A0A427UVG0-F1
#
_cell.length_a   1.000
_cell.length_b   1.000
_cell.length_c   1.000
_cell.angle_alpha   90.00
_cell.angle_beta   90.00
_cell.angle_gamma   90.00
#
_symmetry.space_group_name_H-M   'P 1'
#
loop_
_entity.id
_entity.type
_entity.pdbx_description
1 polymer ?
#
loop_
_entity_poly.entity_id
_entity_poly.type
_entity_poly.pdbx_seq_one_letter_code
_entity_poly.pdbx_strand_id
1 'polypeptide(L)'
;MADKYLNIPVPTPTQKPVPSSDIRDHVFGGAKIDEFVTSLQKTYTDRFGQPHFTIEGLRWVAQQAIASFGYILVDSFQAGATLSLPNQALRNTANGEYYRWDGPLPKTVPAGSTPQTTGGIGAGAWLGVGSAVLSSSQDGAGDELVAVKQPFPGSVPGTVHNKMKQIVSLRDFGSTGDGVTDSLASVNAAIASFGYSGNGQVYVDEGLHVVSAEPTNPYGVEFTGPGMIGIPDNFGGHHRINSYADKHKICIGKEYPFSFYNAMRTDPATPGGQLNCILAGDSTMHGGNGEPIEYQPDVLMTRLFRRSGLPNMGIINRAVPSTSWKDMDILSDLGAKTRLLIIKYGVNDGYGPKETRHQAFQAAMDAKLAEVRAHQWGGFKSLSIVIMGPNATNDPEYYRDEEWYESIRGIHVAAARKYGCIYFDSYGMMPDSRRAAGNDMDQPWPSTKPGVAVHPLAERNAWMYGQLFNEIFSAPMLMNFCLNTWQIIPLHVESITPTTLPTANEFSCSENWHQVNVANGWPVSGLCNTQRHADGLIAQTVFDQASSRVIHRSSPIGATTWNAMTGVPVAVVLGNSWVAAGANYNAPAVIITMDGTATLRGAIRSGVASPGTAMFTIPAGFRPLRTSRHVVPTGVGVATAIIELTPNGQATIVGGADNALLFLEGITYSV
;
A
#
# COMPACT_ATOMS: atom_id res chain seq x y z
N MET A 1 -9.69 61.81 -18.24
CA MET A 1 -8.54 62.65 -17.88
C MET A 1 -7.36 62.29 -18.78
N ALA A 2 -7.37 62.78 -20.02
CA ALA A 2 -6.28 62.63 -20.98
C ALA A 2 -5.80 64.03 -21.38
N ASP A 3 -5.39 64.84 -20.40
CA ASP A 3 -5.09 66.27 -20.58
C ASP A 3 -3.63 66.61 -20.27
N LYS A 4 -2.67 65.73 -20.60
CA LYS A 4 -1.24 66.04 -20.37
C LYS A 4 -0.31 65.53 -21.47
N TYR A 5 -0.61 65.84 -22.73
CA TYR A 5 0.48 65.90 -23.69
C TYR A 5 1.26 67.22 -23.44
N LEU A 6 2.51 67.06 -22.98
CA LEU A 6 3.55 68.07 -22.73
C LEU A 6 3.33 69.21 -21.70
N ASN A 7 2.21 69.29 -20.96
CA ASN A 7 1.97 70.36 -19.97
C ASN A 7 2.17 71.79 -20.54
N ILE A 8 2.00 71.98 -21.85
CA ILE A 8 2.17 73.28 -22.50
C ILE A 8 0.96 74.15 -22.13
N PRO A 9 1.14 75.32 -21.48
CA PRO A 9 0.02 76.20 -21.15
C PRO A 9 -0.56 76.76 -22.44
N VAL A 10 -1.77 76.32 -22.81
CA VAL A 10 -2.51 76.84 -23.95
C VAL A 10 -3.72 77.66 -23.47
N PRO A 11 -4.06 78.78 -24.14
CA PRO A 11 -5.25 79.54 -23.80
C PRO A 11 -6.52 78.72 -24.05
N THR A 12 -7.56 78.98 -23.26
CA THR A 12 -8.88 78.37 -23.47
C THR A 12 -9.43 78.79 -24.85
N PRO A 13 -9.70 77.83 -25.76
CA PRO A 13 -10.21 78.16 -27.10
C PRO A 13 -11.66 78.63 -27.03
N THR A 14 -12.09 79.35 -28.06
CA THR A 14 -13.48 79.78 -28.24
C THR A 14 -14.29 78.77 -29.04
N GLN A 15 -15.62 78.87 -28.97
CA GLN A 15 -16.56 78.07 -29.77
C GLN A 15 -16.92 78.73 -31.11
N LYS A 16 -16.08 79.65 -31.63
CA LYS A 16 -16.30 80.27 -32.94
C LYS A 16 -16.13 79.24 -34.07
N PRO A 17 -16.81 79.40 -35.23
CA PRO A 17 -16.68 78.51 -36.39
C PRO A 17 -15.23 78.29 -36.87
N VAL A 18 -14.98 77.22 -37.63
CA VAL A 18 -13.71 77.00 -38.34
C VAL A 18 -13.86 77.50 -39.78
N PRO A 19 -12.98 78.41 -40.28
CA PRO A 19 -11.85 79.04 -39.59
C PRO A 19 -12.28 80.17 -38.62
N SER A 20 -11.48 80.43 -37.58
CA SER A 20 -11.65 81.53 -36.63
C SER A 20 -10.46 82.48 -36.73
N SER A 21 -10.68 83.78 -36.61
CA SER A 21 -9.63 84.81 -36.51
C SER A 21 -9.23 85.12 -35.07
N ASP A 22 -9.82 84.45 -34.07
CA ASP A 22 -9.47 84.66 -32.66
C ASP A 22 -8.10 84.04 -32.37
N ILE A 23 -7.19 84.85 -31.81
CA ILE A 23 -5.82 84.42 -31.55
C ILE A 23 -5.75 83.20 -30.62
N ARG A 24 -6.70 83.06 -29.67
CA ARG A 24 -6.75 81.90 -28.77
C ARG A 24 -7.00 80.60 -29.51
N ASP A 25 -7.80 80.65 -30.57
CA ASP A 25 -8.10 79.51 -31.42
C ASP A 25 -6.91 79.11 -32.29
N HIS A 26 -6.15 80.10 -32.78
CA HIS A 26 -4.91 79.86 -33.51
C HIS A 26 -3.83 79.23 -32.63
N VAL A 27 -3.64 79.74 -31.41
CA VAL A 27 -2.65 79.20 -30.46
C VAL A 27 -3.04 77.78 -30.01
N PHE A 28 -4.32 77.55 -29.71
CA PHE A 28 -4.82 76.20 -29.41
C PHE A 28 -4.65 75.25 -30.62
N GLY A 29 -4.99 75.72 -31.83
CA GLY A 29 -4.79 74.97 -33.07
C GLY A 29 -3.33 74.59 -33.31
N GLY A 30 -2.39 75.50 -33.04
CA GLY A 30 -0.95 75.22 -33.13
C GLY A 30 -0.51 74.10 -32.19
N ALA A 31 -0.96 74.12 -30.93
CA ALA A 31 -0.67 73.05 -29.98
C ALA A 31 -1.31 71.71 -30.38
N LYS A 32 -2.49 71.73 -31.00
CA LYS A 32 -3.13 70.53 -31.53
C LYS A 32 -2.45 70.00 -32.80
N ILE A 33 -1.81 70.85 -33.59
CA ILE A 33 -0.94 70.40 -34.69
C ILE A 33 0.30 69.72 -34.12
N ASP A 34 0.92 70.27 -33.07
CA ASP A 34 2.05 69.62 -32.40
C ASP A 34 1.65 68.24 -31.81
N GLU A 35 0.49 68.15 -31.17
CA GLU A 35 -0.09 66.89 -30.69
C GLU A 35 -0.43 65.95 -31.86
N PHE A 36 -0.98 66.45 -32.97
CA PHE A 36 -1.23 65.67 -34.19
C PHE A 36 0.07 65.06 -34.73
N VAL A 37 1.16 65.84 -34.78
CA VAL A 37 2.42 65.40 -35.38
C VAL A 37 3.21 64.47 -34.47
N THR A 38 3.27 64.76 -33.17
CA THR A 38 4.22 64.14 -32.25
C THR A 38 3.61 63.13 -31.29
N SER A 39 2.29 63.13 -31.10
CA SER A 39 1.63 62.23 -30.15
C SER A 39 1.61 60.79 -30.64
N LEU A 40 1.95 59.86 -29.74
CA LEU A 40 1.78 58.42 -29.93
C LEU A 40 0.34 57.95 -29.66
N GLN A 41 -0.54 58.82 -29.16
CA GLN A 41 -1.97 58.52 -29.02
C GLN A 41 -2.63 58.52 -30.41
N LYS A 42 -3.62 57.67 -30.64
CA LYS A 42 -4.28 57.54 -31.95
C LYS A 42 -5.17 58.72 -32.32
N THR A 43 -5.69 59.42 -31.32
CA THR A 43 -6.60 60.55 -31.52
C THR A 43 -6.27 61.69 -30.59
N TYR A 44 -6.50 62.92 -31.04
CA TYR A 44 -6.55 64.12 -30.22
C TYR A 44 -7.96 64.71 -30.27
N THR A 45 -8.31 65.52 -29.26
CA THR A 45 -9.60 66.20 -29.21
C THR A 45 -9.45 67.65 -29.66
N ASP A 46 -10.33 68.11 -30.55
CA ASP A 46 -10.36 69.50 -31.00
C ASP A 46 -11.05 70.43 -29.99
N ARG A 47 -11.14 71.72 -30.34
CA ARG A 47 -11.76 72.74 -29.48
C ARG A 47 -13.28 72.60 -29.30
N PHE A 48 -13.95 71.79 -30.12
CA PHE A 48 -15.38 71.47 -30.02
C PHE A 48 -15.62 70.13 -29.32
N GLY A 49 -14.58 69.49 -28.80
CA GLY A 49 -14.69 68.20 -28.14
C GLY A 49 -14.76 67.01 -29.10
N GLN A 50 -14.49 67.20 -30.40
CA GLN A 50 -14.54 66.12 -31.37
C GLN A 50 -13.18 65.40 -31.49
N PRO A 51 -13.17 64.06 -31.58
CA PRO A 51 -11.94 63.30 -31.78
C PRO A 51 -11.48 63.35 -33.24
N HIS A 52 -10.18 63.58 -33.45
CA HIS A 52 -9.51 63.52 -34.76
C HIS A 52 -8.29 62.61 -34.67
N PHE A 53 -7.91 61.97 -35.79
CA PHE A 53 -6.70 61.15 -35.81
C PHE A 53 -5.44 62.01 -35.75
N THR A 54 -4.45 61.58 -34.96
CA THR A 54 -3.06 62.06 -35.02
C THR A 54 -2.34 61.44 -36.23
N ILE A 55 -1.08 61.79 -36.50
CA ILE A 55 -0.24 61.08 -37.48
C ILE A 55 -0.15 59.59 -37.12
N GLU A 56 -0.01 59.23 -35.85
CA GLU A 56 0.00 57.83 -35.41
C GLU A 56 -1.37 57.16 -35.64
N GLY A 57 -2.46 57.91 -35.43
CA GLY A 57 -3.81 57.47 -35.79
C GLY A 57 -3.99 57.23 -37.29
N LEU A 58 -3.54 58.16 -38.13
CA LEU A 58 -3.61 58.04 -39.59
C LEU A 58 -2.70 56.92 -40.10
N ARG A 59 -1.51 56.74 -39.52
CA ARG A 59 -0.61 55.61 -39.79
C ARG A 59 -1.29 54.30 -39.42
N TRP A 60 -1.94 54.22 -38.27
CA TRP A 60 -2.71 53.05 -37.85
C TRP A 60 -3.86 52.75 -38.82
N VAL A 61 -4.67 53.75 -39.20
CA VAL A 61 -5.75 53.58 -40.19
C VAL A 61 -5.21 53.20 -41.56
N ALA A 62 -4.09 53.79 -42.01
CA ALA A 62 -3.44 53.45 -43.28
C ALA A 62 -2.89 52.02 -43.27
N GLN A 63 -2.30 51.58 -42.16
CA GLN A 63 -1.85 50.18 -41.98
C GLN A 63 -3.03 49.20 -41.98
N GLN A 64 -4.14 49.55 -41.32
CA GLN A 64 -5.38 48.76 -41.35
C GLN A 64 -5.98 48.71 -42.78
N ALA A 65 -6.00 49.85 -43.49
CA ALA A 65 -6.50 49.94 -44.85
C ALA A 65 -5.62 49.15 -45.84
N ILE A 66 -4.30 49.24 -45.72
CA ILE A 66 -3.35 48.44 -46.51
C ILE A 66 -3.48 46.95 -46.19
N ALA A 67 -3.75 46.58 -44.93
CA ALA A 67 -4.05 45.19 -44.57
C ALA A 67 -5.41 44.69 -45.11
N SER A 68 -6.34 45.60 -45.44
CA SER A 68 -7.66 45.27 -45.99
C SER A 68 -7.71 45.17 -47.52
N PHE A 69 -6.77 45.79 -48.24
CA PHE A 69 -6.56 45.53 -49.66
C PHE A 69 -5.63 44.33 -49.80
N GLY A 70 -6.17 43.19 -50.24
CA GLY A 70 -5.41 41.96 -50.43
C GLY A 70 -4.16 42.11 -51.29
N TYR A 71 -3.38 41.05 -51.37
CA TYR A 71 -2.08 41.09 -52.04
C TYR A 71 -2.18 41.22 -53.56
N ILE A 72 -1.35 42.09 -54.13
CA ILE A 72 -1.12 42.16 -55.58
C ILE A 72 -0.10 41.06 -55.92
N LEU A 73 -0.56 40.02 -56.60
CA LEU A 73 0.25 38.84 -56.92
C LEU A 73 1.15 39.13 -58.14
N VAL A 74 2.45 38.88 -58.00
CA VAL A 74 3.47 39.07 -59.04
C VAL A 74 4.18 37.72 -59.26
N ASP A 75 4.47 37.33 -60.50
CA ASP A 75 5.19 36.10 -60.88
C ASP A 75 6.51 36.53 -61.55
N SER A 76 7.71 36.04 -61.21
CA SER A 76 8.10 35.08 -60.17
C SER A 76 9.55 35.35 -59.74
N PHE A 77 10.04 34.71 -58.69
CA PHE A 77 11.47 34.72 -58.39
C PHE A 77 12.32 34.15 -59.55
N GLN A 78 11.79 33.21 -60.33
CA GLN A 78 12.46 32.57 -61.46
C GLN A 78 12.50 33.48 -62.70
N ALA A 79 11.46 34.27 -62.96
CA ALA A 79 11.42 35.26 -64.03
C ALA A 79 12.13 36.58 -63.65
N GLY A 80 12.30 36.83 -62.35
CA GLY A 80 12.76 38.09 -61.81
C GLY A 80 11.63 39.12 -61.77
N ALA A 81 11.72 40.09 -60.84
CA ALA A 81 10.70 41.12 -60.66
C ALA A 81 11.26 42.34 -59.93
N THR A 82 10.54 43.46 -59.97
CA THR A 82 10.76 44.60 -59.07
C THR A 82 9.49 44.92 -58.32
N LEU A 83 9.51 44.76 -57.00
CA LEU A 83 8.40 45.13 -56.12
C LEU A 83 8.54 46.61 -55.76
N SER A 84 7.47 47.38 -55.94
CA SER A 84 7.42 48.82 -55.67
C SER A 84 6.39 49.20 -54.61
N LEU A 85 5.49 48.28 -54.25
CA LEU A 85 4.42 48.51 -53.27
C LEU A 85 4.49 47.50 -52.12
N PRO A 86 4.20 47.91 -50.87
CA PRO A 86 4.23 47.01 -49.70
C PRO A 86 3.27 45.83 -49.74
N ASN A 87 2.17 45.93 -50.50
CA ASN A 87 1.17 44.88 -50.65
C ASN A 87 1.38 44.00 -51.89
N GLN A 88 2.51 44.12 -52.60
CA GLN A 88 2.86 43.17 -53.64
C GLN A 88 3.49 41.91 -53.03
N ALA A 89 3.07 40.76 -53.54
CA ALA A 89 3.63 39.47 -53.15
C ALA A 89 4.19 38.77 -54.39
N LEU A 90 5.45 38.36 -54.33
CA LEU A 90 6.14 37.67 -55.42
C LEU A 90 6.04 36.16 -55.26
N ARG A 91 5.67 35.45 -56.32
CA ARG A 91 5.53 33.98 -56.32
C ARG A 91 6.88 33.31 -56.50
N ASN A 92 7.15 32.29 -55.71
CA ASN A 92 8.22 31.34 -55.98
C ASN A 92 7.61 30.13 -56.71
N THR A 93 7.87 29.99 -58.02
CA THR A 93 7.25 28.92 -58.83
C THR A 93 7.73 27.53 -58.44
N ALA A 94 8.88 27.41 -57.76
CA ALA A 94 9.40 26.13 -57.30
C ALA A 94 8.54 25.50 -56.18
N ASN A 95 7.88 26.31 -55.34
CA ASN A 95 7.02 25.83 -54.25
C ASN A 95 5.57 26.35 -54.34
N GLY A 96 5.28 27.25 -55.28
CA GLY A 96 3.94 27.82 -55.51
C GLY A 96 3.55 28.94 -54.53
N GLU A 97 4.42 29.33 -53.59
CA GLU A 97 4.10 30.27 -52.51
C GLU A 97 4.34 31.73 -52.90
N TYR A 98 3.63 32.65 -52.24
CA TYR A 98 3.81 34.09 -52.37
C TYR A 98 4.53 34.67 -51.14
N TYR A 99 5.47 35.59 -51.39
CA TYR A 99 6.24 36.30 -50.37
C TYR A 99 6.10 37.82 -50.54
N ARG A 100 5.80 38.54 -49.47
CA ARG A 100 5.86 40.00 -49.40
C ARG A 100 7.23 40.42 -48.93
N TRP A 101 7.70 41.56 -49.41
CA TRP A 101 8.92 42.18 -48.93
C TRP A 101 8.61 43.13 -47.76
N ASP A 102 9.22 42.87 -46.62
CA ASP A 102 9.08 43.64 -45.37
C ASP A 102 10.23 44.65 -45.17
N GLY A 103 11.15 44.73 -46.14
CA GLY A 103 12.26 45.69 -46.14
C GLY A 103 11.98 46.95 -46.98
N PRO A 104 12.99 47.81 -47.20
CA PRO A 104 12.87 49.00 -48.04
C PRO A 104 12.48 48.66 -49.49
N LEU A 105 11.56 49.45 -50.06
CA LEU A 105 11.13 49.35 -51.46
C LEU A 105 11.73 50.50 -52.29
N PRO A 106 12.00 50.30 -53.60
CA PRO A 106 11.67 49.12 -54.40
C PRO A 106 12.66 47.96 -54.18
N LYS A 107 12.17 46.73 -54.31
CA LYS A 107 12.96 45.50 -54.20
C LYS A 107 13.13 44.85 -55.56
N THR A 108 14.34 44.92 -56.11
CA THR A 108 14.73 44.20 -57.34
C THR A 108 15.13 42.76 -57.01
N VAL A 109 14.59 41.82 -57.79
CA VAL A 109 14.80 40.37 -57.69
C VAL A 109 15.30 39.87 -59.05
N PRO A 110 16.57 39.44 -59.17
CA PRO A 110 17.11 38.89 -60.42
C PRO A 110 16.39 37.61 -60.85
N ALA A 111 16.33 37.34 -62.16
CA ALA A 111 15.82 36.06 -62.67
C ALA A 111 16.63 34.87 -62.15
N GLY A 112 15.96 33.73 -61.93
CA GLY A 112 16.56 32.52 -61.35
C GLY A 112 16.82 32.57 -59.84
N SER A 113 16.25 33.55 -59.12
CA SER A 113 16.47 33.74 -57.68
C SER A 113 15.51 32.95 -56.79
N THR A 114 15.69 33.09 -55.46
CA THR A 114 14.79 32.61 -54.40
C THR A 114 14.66 33.68 -53.31
N PRO A 115 13.69 33.58 -52.37
CA PRO A 115 13.65 34.45 -51.20
C PRO A 115 14.97 34.44 -50.42
N GLN A 116 15.55 33.25 -50.17
CA GLN A 116 16.85 33.09 -49.51
C GLN A 116 17.97 33.85 -50.23
N THR A 117 18.12 33.68 -51.55
CA THR A 117 19.23 34.29 -52.29
C THR A 117 19.07 35.80 -52.52
N THR A 118 17.91 36.38 -52.21
CA THR A 118 17.60 37.80 -52.45
C THR A 118 17.20 38.57 -51.21
N GLY A 119 17.60 38.12 -50.02
CA GLY A 119 17.41 38.91 -48.79
C GLY A 119 17.10 38.11 -47.54
N GLY A 120 16.87 36.80 -47.66
CA GLY A 120 16.50 35.96 -46.51
C GLY A 120 15.02 36.07 -46.14
N ILE A 121 14.57 35.17 -45.28
CA ILE A 121 13.19 35.12 -44.77
C ILE A 121 13.21 35.58 -43.30
N GLY A 122 12.32 36.51 -42.93
CA GLY A 122 12.23 37.07 -41.57
C GLY A 122 11.79 38.53 -41.55
N ALA A 123 11.66 39.10 -40.34
CA ALA A 123 11.28 40.50 -40.16
C ALA A 123 12.28 41.45 -40.85
N GLY A 124 11.77 42.44 -41.59
CA GLY A 124 12.59 43.34 -42.41
C GLY A 124 13.13 42.73 -43.72
N ALA A 125 12.75 41.49 -44.05
CA ALA A 125 13.16 40.76 -45.25
C ALA A 125 11.94 40.12 -45.95
N TRP A 126 12.07 38.96 -46.59
CA TRP A 126 10.92 38.27 -47.18
C TRP A 126 10.04 37.65 -46.10
N LEU A 127 8.72 37.87 -46.17
CA LEU A 127 7.72 37.25 -45.31
C LEU A 127 6.71 36.50 -46.17
N GLY A 128 6.39 35.27 -45.79
CA GLY A 128 5.33 34.50 -46.44
C GLY A 128 3.99 35.22 -46.34
N VAL A 129 3.26 35.28 -47.45
CA VAL A 129 1.97 35.98 -47.59
C VAL A 129 0.76 35.06 -47.44
N GLY A 130 0.99 33.76 -47.36
CA GLY A 130 -0.05 32.75 -47.20
C GLY A 130 0.23 31.81 -46.04
N SER A 131 -0.48 30.67 -46.09
CA SER A 131 -0.36 29.52 -45.21
C SER A 131 1.06 29.26 -44.72
N ALA A 132 2.10 29.46 -45.55
CA ALA A 132 3.50 29.16 -45.30
C ALA A 132 4.01 29.37 -43.85
N VAL A 133 3.67 30.48 -43.17
CA VAL A 133 4.08 30.71 -41.76
C VAL A 133 3.17 30.00 -40.76
N LEU A 134 1.86 29.97 -41.00
CA LEU A 134 0.87 29.29 -40.13
C LEU A 134 0.85 27.76 -40.33
N SER A 135 1.33 27.28 -41.48
CA SER A 135 1.56 25.87 -41.81
C SER A 135 3.04 25.50 -41.71
N SER A 136 3.87 26.41 -41.19
CA SER A 136 5.26 26.09 -40.88
C SER A 136 5.30 25.29 -39.58
N SER A 137 6.19 24.30 -39.52
CA SER A 137 6.55 23.58 -38.30
C SER A 137 7.84 24.11 -37.67
N GLN A 138 8.33 25.28 -38.11
CA GLN A 138 9.53 25.91 -37.56
C GLN A 138 9.21 26.56 -36.21
N ASP A 139 10.16 26.53 -35.28
CA ASP A 139 10.08 27.23 -34.00
C ASP A 139 9.71 28.72 -34.21
N GLY A 140 8.81 29.24 -33.40
CA GLY A 140 8.28 30.60 -33.53
C GLY A 140 7.23 30.80 -34.64
N ALA A 141 6.80 29.72 -35.31
CA ALA A 141 5.80 29.75 -36.36
C ALA A 141 4.67 28.72 -36.09
N GLY A 142 3.72 28.61 -37.02
CA GLY A 142 2.66 27.60 -36.91
C GLY A 142 1.78 27.74 -35.66
N ASP A 143 1.68 26.65 -34.90
CA ASP A 143 0.84 26.54 -33.70
C ASP A 143 1.36 27.36 -32.51
N GLU A 144 2.61 27.82 -32.52
CA GLU A 144 3.14 28.76 -31.53
C GLU A 144 2.51 30.16 -31.67
N LEU A 145 1.99 30.51 -32.85
CA LEU A 145 1.34 31.80 -33.12
C LEU A 145 -0.16 31.79 -32.80
N VAL A 146 -0.74 30.62 -32.53
CA VAL A 146 -2.17 30.47 -32.23
C VAL A 146 -2.38 30.55 -30.72
N ALA A 147 -3.01 31.62 -30.25
CA ALA A 147 -3.31 31.78 -28.83
C ALA A 147 -4.46 30.87 -28.37
N VAL A 148 -4.33 30.30 -27.16
CA VAL A 148 -5.38 29.52 -26.50
C VAL A 148 -5.59 30.02 -25.07
N LYS A 149 -6.85 30.04 -24.61
CA LYS A 149 -7.20 30.37 -23.22
C LYS A 149 -8.34 29.48 -22.75
N GLN A 150 -8.18 28.87 -21.58
CA GLN A 150 -9.22 28.02 -20.98
C GLN A 150 -10.42 28.87 -20.52
N PRO A 151 -11.67 28.37 -20.62
CA PRO A 151 -12.88 29.16 -20.36
C PRO A 151 -13.17 29.40 -18.88
N PHE A 152 -12.23 29.09 -17.98
CA PHE A 152 -12.42 29.19 -16.52
C PHE A 152 -11.93 30.54 -15.96
N PRO A 153 -12.58 31.08 -14.92
CA PRO A 153 -12.09 32.27 -14.21
C PRO A 153 -10.64 32.09 -13.70
N GLY A 154 -9.79 33.10 -13.91
CA GLY A 154 -8.38 33.06 -13.50
C GLY A 154 -7.41 32.40 -14.49
N SER A 155 -7.90 31.87 -15.61
CA SER A 155 -7.02 31.34 -16.65
C SER A 155 -6.18 32.44 -17.31
N VAL A 156 -4.93 32.11 -17.63
CA VAL A 156 -4.02 32.98 -18.39
C VAL A 156 -3.92 32.49 -19.85
N PRO A 157 -3.80 33.39 -20.83
CA PRO A 157 -3.57 33.00 -22.23
C PRO A 157 -2.21 32.30 -22.39
N GLY A 158 -2.17 31.31 -23.29
CA GLY A 158 -0.93 30.66 -23.76
C GLY A 158 -1.02 30.42 -25.27
N THR A 159 -0.16 29.54 -25.79
CA THR A 159 -0.15 29.15 -27.21
C THR A 159 -0.69 27.72 -27.36
N VAL A 160 -1.25 27.39 -28.52
CA VAL A 160 -1.67 26.02 -28.85
C VAL A 160 -0.49 25.07 -28.71
N HIS A 161 0.69 25.46 -29.22
CA HIS A 161 1.94 24.69 -29.06
C HIS A 161 2.24 24.31 -27.60
N ASN A 162 2.28 25.29 -26.70
CA ASN A 162 2.56 25.04 -25.28
C ASN A 162 1.49 24.17 -24.62
N LYS A 163 0.26 24.18 -25.12
CA LYS A 163 -0.81 23.34 -24.61
C LYS A 163 -0.68 21.90 -25.12
N MET A 164 -0.37 21.71 -26.39
CA MET A 164 -0.21 20.38 -27.00
C MET A 164 1.07 19.70 -26.50
N LYS A 165 2.15 20.43 -26.23
CA LYS A 165 3.40 19.90 -25.65
C LYS A 165 3.24 19.25 -24.27
N GLN A 166 2.11 19.43 -23.59
CA GLN A 166 1.86 18.81 -22.28
C GLN A 166 1.63 17.30 -22.37
N ILE A 167 1.17 16.80 -23.51
CA ILE A 167 1.01 15.37 -23.80
C ILE A 167 1.53 15.15 -25.22
N VAL A 168 2.62 14.39 -25.37
CA VAL A 168 3.22 14.13 -26.69
C VAL A 168 2.97 12.69 -27.10
N SER A 169 2.63 12.47 -28.36
CA SER A 169 2.39 11.15 -28.92
C SER A 169 3.71 10.51 -29.39
N LEU A 170 3.79 9.17 -29.39
CA LEU A 170 4.95 8.49 -30.01
C LEU A 170 5.05 8.74 -31.51
N ARG A 171 3.92 8.99 -32.19
CA ARG A 171 3.90 9.37 -33.61
C ARG A 171 4.52 10.74 -33.84
N ASP A 172 4.47 11.64 -32.87
CA ASP A 172 5.15 12.95 -32.97
C ASP A 172 6.67 12.80 -33.13
N PHE A 173 7.23 11.68 -32.64
CA PHE A 173 8.65 11.33 -32.76
C PHE A 173 8.93 10.31 -33.87
N GLY A 174 7.96 10.10 -34.78
CA GLY A 174 8.13 9.26 -35.97
C GLY A 174 7.92 7.76 -35.74
N SER A 175 7.41 7.35 -34.57
CA SER A 175 7.10 5.94 -34.35
C SER A 175 5.81 5.56 -35.08
N THR A 176 5.88 4.53 -35.93
CA THR A 176 4.78 4.14 -36.84
C THR A 176 3.78 3.18 -36.20
N GLY A 177 4.18 2.44 -35.15
CA GLY A 177 3.33 1.41 -34.53
C GLY A 177 3.07 0.21 -35.45
N ASP A 178 3.90 0.02 -36.47
CA ASP A 178 3.72 -0.97 -37.54
C ASP A 178 4.16 -2.40 -37.20
N GLY A 179 4.73 -2.61 -36.00
CA GLY A 179 5.21 -3.91 -35.56
C GLY A 179 6.52 -4.36 -36.22
N VAL A 180 7.21 -3.50 -36.97
CA VAL A 180 8.44 -3.83 -37.71
C VAL A 180 9.56 -2.81 -37.47
N THR A 181 9.22 -1.53 -37.50
CA THR A 181 10.18 -0.43 -37.41
C THR A 181 10.65 -0.23 -35.97
N ASP A 182 11.96 -0.30 -35.75
CA ASP A 182 12.56 0.03 -34.46
C ASP A 182 12.36 1.51 -34.12
N SER A 183 11.51 1.72 -33.12
CA SER A 183 11.06 2.99 -32.58
C SER A 183 11.84 3.41 -31.32
N LEU A 184 12.92 2.72 -30.94
CA LEU A 184 13.66 3.01 -29.71
C LEU A 184 14.13 4.47 -29.66
N ALA A 185 14.64 4.98 -30.79
CA ALA A 185 15.04 6.38 -30.90
C ALA A 185 13.86 7.34 -30.69
N SER A 186 12.70 7.03 -31.27
CA SER A 186 11.48 7.82 -31.12
C SER A 186 10.96 7.82 -29.69
N VAL A 187 10.95 6.66 -29.02
CA VAL A 187 10.53 6.53 -27.61
C VAL A 187 11.48 7.31 -26.70
N ASN A 188 12.79 7.17 -26.88
CA ASN A 188 13.79 7.92 -26.10
C ASN A 188 13.68 9.44 -26.32
N ALA A 189 13.42 9.88 -27.55
CA ALA A 189 13.22 11.29 -27.86
C ALA A 189 11.93 11.83 -27.21
N ALA A 190 10.85 11.05 -27.21
CA ALA A 190 9.59 11.39 -26.53
C ALA A 190 9.79 11.56 -25.02
N ILE A 191 10.51 10.64 -24.37
CA ILE A 191 10.88 10.74 -22.94
C ILE A 191 11.72 12.00 -22.70
N ALA A 192 12.77 12.21 -23.50
CA ALA A 192 13.71 13.32 -23.33
C ALA A 192 13.04 14.69 -23.49
N SER A 193 11.93 14.78 -24.23
CA SER A 193 11.19 16.03 -24.44
C SER A 193 10.67 16.68 -23.15
N PHE A 194 10.55 15.91 -22.06
CA PHE A 194 10.08 16.38 -20.76
C PHE A 194 11.20 16.74 -19.76
N GLY A 195 12.47 16.51 -20.12
CA GLY A 195 13.65 16.84 -19.31
C GLY A 195 13.63 16.24 -17.89
N TYR A 196 14.24 16.94 -16.93
CA TYR A 196 14.36 16.51 -15.52
C TYR A 196 13.04 16.56 -14.72
N SER A 197 11.94 16.99 -15.33
CA SER A 197 10.71 17.30 -14.58
C SER A 197 9.85 16.08 -14.25
N GLY A 198 10.02 14.96 -14.96
CA GLY A 198 9.28 13.69 -14.73
C GLY A 198 7.76 13.75 -14.91
N ASN A 199 7.16 14.94 -15.04
CA ASN A 199 5.71 15.17 -15.01
C ASN A 199 5.05 15.16 -16.40
N GLY A 200 5.74 14.64 -17.41
CA GLY A 200 5.24 14.51 -18.77
C GLY A 200 4.47 13.22 -19.01
N GLN A 201 3.54 13.25 -19.96
CA GLN A 201 2.83 12.06 -20.42
C GLN A 201 3.15 11.80 -21.89
N VAL A 202 3.66 10.61 -22.17
CA VAL A 202 3.80 10.09 -23.53
C VAL A 202 2.53 9.30 -23.86
N TYR A 203 1.80 9.74 -24.88
CA TYR A 203 0.66 9.00 -25.42
C TYR A 203 1.15 7.97 -26.44
N VAL A 204 0.80 6.71 -26.23
CA VAL A 204 1.16 5.56 -27.04
C VAL A 204 -0.03 5.24 -27.94
N ASP A 205 0.08 5.70 -29.19
CA ASP A 205 -0.94 5.52 -30.22
C ASP A 205 -1.23 4.04 -30.49
N GLU A 206 -2.41 3.73 -31.01
CA GLU A 206 -2.75 2.35 -31.35
C GLU A 206 -1.74 1.74 -32.34
N GLY A 207 -1.28 0.52 -32.02
CA GLY A 207 -0.25 -0.19 -32.77
C GLY A 207 0.81 -0.82 -31.87
N LEU A 208 1.76 -1.50 -32.52
CA LEU A 208 2.94 -2.08 -31.89
C LEU A 208 4.17 -1.25 -32.26
N HIS A 209 4.67 -0.51 -31.29
CA HIS A 209 5.86 0.33 -31.39
C HIS A 209 7.07 -0.49 -30.96
N VAL A 210 7.68 -1.18 -31.92
CA VAL A 210 8.83 -2.06 -31.68
C VAL A 210 10.02 -1.25 -31.20
N VAL A 211 10.77 -1.70 -30.20
CA VAL A 211 12.02 -1.05 -29.76
C VAL A 211 13.13 -2.08 -29.62
N SER A 212 14.33 -1.81 -30.13
CA SER A 212 15.45 -2.79 -30.10
C SER A 212 16.03 -3.06 -28.71
N ALA A 213 15.72 -2.22 -27.72
CA ALA A 213 16.17 -2.33 -26.34
C ALA A 213 15.24 -1.53 -25.40
N GLU A 214 15.52 -1.60 -24.10
CA GLU A 214 14.80 -0.83 -23.08
C GLU A 214 14.98 0.69 -23.28
N PRO A 215 13.89 1.47 -23.32
CA PRO A 215 13.97 2.93 -23.36
C PRO A 215 14.61 3.52 -22.10
N THR A 216 15.43 4.55 -22.27
CA THR A 216 16.05 5.29 -21.18
C THR A 216 15.02 6.22 -20.52
N ASN A 217 14.34 5.75 -19.46
CA ASN A 217 13.35 6.53 -18.70
C ASN A 217 13.78 6.83 -17.24
N PRO A 218 14.90 7.54 -17.01
CA PRO A 218 15.49 7.72 -15.67
C PRO A 218 14.64 8.57 -14.72
N TYR A 219 13.65 9.31 -15.23
CA TYR A 219 12.81 10.23 -14.47
C TYR A 219 11.33 9.81 -14.42
N GLY A 220 11.00 8.59 -14.87
CA GLY A 220 9.67 8.00 -14.69
C GLY A 220 8.54 8.69 -15.48
N VAL A 221 8.81 9.13 -16.71
CA VAL A 221 7.79 9.69 -17.61
C VAL A 221 6.66 8.67 -17.84
N GLU A 222 5.41 9.07 -17.65
CA GLU A 222 4.23 8.18 -17.70
C GLU A 222 3.85 7.88 -19.16
N PHE A 223 3.55 6.60 -19.45
CA PHE A 223 2.99 6.17 -20.74
C PHE A 223 1.48 5.94 -20.61
N THR A 224 0.70 6.50 -21.53
CA THR A 224 -0.77 6.37 -21.56
C THR A 224 -1.26 6.02 -22.97
N GLY A 225 -2.48 5.52 -23.16
CA GLY A 225 -3.03 5.22 -24.49
C GLY A 225 -3.11 3.73 -24.83
N PRO A 226 -3.75 3.38 -25.97
CA PRO A 226 -4.09 1.99 -26.31
C PRO A 226 -2.90 1.16 -26.83
N GLY A 227 -1.86 1.81 -27.37
CA GLY A 227 -0.74 1.14 -28.01
C GLY A 227 0.24 0.45 -27.09
N MET A 228 1.11 -0.34 -27.70
CA MET A 228 2.14 -1.11 -27.03
C MET A 228 3.52 -0.68 -27.50
N ILE A 229 4.39 -0.31 -26.56
CA ILE A 229 5.84 -0.24 -26.76
C ILE A 229 6.40 -1.63 -26.50
N GLY A 230 7.07 -2.22 -27.48
CA GLY A 230 7.38 -3.65 -27.52
C GLY A 230 8.84 -3.96 -27.84
N ILE A 231 9.60 -4.61 -26.96
CA ILE A 231 10.94 -5.13 -27.33
C ILE A 231 10.80 -6.48 -28.04
N PRO A 232 11.34 -6.70 -29.26
CA PRO A 232 11.34 -8.01 -29.90
C PRO A 232 11.96 -9.07 -29.02
N ASP A 233 11.23 -10.16 -28.81
CA ASP A 233 11.72 -11.31 -28.07
C ASP A 233 12.39 -12.31 -29.03
N ASN A 234 13.47 -12.97 -28.57
CA ASN A 234 14.23 -13.98 -29.33
C ASN A 234 13.39 -15.21 -29.74
N PHE A 235 12.21 -15.38 -29.15
CA PHE A 235 11.28 -16.49 -29.37
C PHE A 235 9.99 -16.05 -30.09
N GLY A 236 9.93 -14.79 -30.56
CA GLY A 236 8.80 -14.22 -31.30
C GLY A 236 7.79 -13.49 -30.40
N GLY A 237 7.24 -12.38 -30.90
CA GLY A 237 6.42 -11.47 -30.09
C GLY A 237 7.25 -10.32 -29.49
N HIS A 238 6.64 -9.56 -28.58
CA HIS A 238 7.24 -8.33 -28.03
C HIS A 238 6.95 -8.17 -26.53
N HIS A 239 7.90 -7.62 -25.76
CA HIS A 239 7.70 -7.30 -24.33
C HIS A 239 7.06 -5.93 -24.19
N ARG A 240 5.89 -5.85 -23.55
CA ARG A 240 5.18 -4.57 -23.36
C ARG A 240 5.81 -3.77 -22.23
N ILE A 241 6.31 -2.58 -22.56
CA ILE A 241 6.99 -1.67 -21.62
C ILE A 241 5.98 -0.73 -20.92
N ASN A 242 4.88 -0.39 -21.59
CA ASN A 242 3.87 0.54 -21.07
C ASN A 242 2.57 -0.18 -20.65
N SER A 243 2.26 -0.21 -19.35
CA SER A 243 1.07 -0.89 -18.81
C SER A 243 0.17 0.06 -18.02
N TYR A 244 -1.16 -0.14 -18.12
CA TYR A 244 -2.16 0.60 -17.32
C TYR A 244 -2.18 0.17 -15.83
N ALA A 245 -1.34 -0.78 -15.45
CA ALA A 245 -1.28 -1.39 -14.13
C ALA A 245 -0.68 -0.48 -13.04
N ASP A 246 0.06 0.56 -13.42
CA ASP A 246 0.93 1.33 -12.52
C ASP A 246 0.20 2.41 -11.68
N LYS A 247 -1.14 2.47 -11.74
CA LYS A 247 -1.96 3.56 -11.18
C LYS A 247 -2.66 3.29 -9.83
N HIS A 248 -2.05 2.47 -8.96
CA HIS A 248 -2.28 2.46 -7.48
C HIS A 248 -3.48 1.73 -6.86
N LYS A 249 -3.55 0.38 -6.92
CA LYS A 249 -4.20 -0.44 -5.86
C LYS A 249 -3.52 -1.81 -5.74
N ILE A 250 -2.90 -2.09 -4.59
CA ILE A 250 -2.43 -3.44 -4.20
C ILE A 250 -3.61 -4.36 -3.81
N CYS A 251 -4.82 -3.81 -3.65
CA CYS A 251 -6.03 -4.58 -3.41
C CYS A 251 -7.22 -4.00 -4.18
N ILE A 252 -7.88 -4.82 -5.00
CA ILE A 252 -9.10 -4.45 -5.75
C ILE A 252 -10.24 -5.44 -5.46
N GLY A 253 -11.48 -5.06 -5.78
CA GLY A 253 -12.63 -5.92 -5.53
C GLY A 253 -13.04 -5.99 -4.06
N LYS A 254 -12.71 -4.97 -3.26
CA LYS A 254 -13.01 -4.88 -1.81
C LYS A 254 -14.51 -4.85 -1.50
N GLU A 255 -15.35 -4.72 -2.54
CA GLU A 255 -16.81 -4.87 -2.51
C GLU A 255 -17.28 -6.34 -2.47
N TYR A 256 -16.41 -7.30 -2.78
CA TYR A 256 -16.75 -8.73 -2.87
C TYR A 256 -16.61 -9.60 -1.58
N PRO A 257 -16.14 -9.13 -0.41
CA PRO A 257 -16.21 -9.91 0.83
C PRO A 257 -17.63 -9.96 1.44
N PHE A 258 -18.65 -9.38 0.79
CA PHE A 258 -19.98 -9.23 1.37
C PHE A 258 -20.62 -10.56 1.83
N SER A 259 -20.38 -11.68 1.14
CA SER A 259 -20.93 -12.99 1.53
C SER A 259 -20.35 -13.50 2.84
N PHE A 260 -19.05 -13.28 3.04
CA PHE A 260 -18.40 -13.55 4.32
C PHE A 260 -19.00 -12.68 5.44
N TYR A 261 -19.10 -11.36 5.24
CA TYR A 261 -19.71 -10.46 6.22
C TYR A 261 -21.20 -10.76 6.49
N ASN A 262 -21.96 -11.15 5.47
CA ASN A 262 -23.37 -11.51 5.63
C ASN A 262 -23.51 -12.85 6.36
N ALA A 263 -22.65 -13.83 6.10
CA ALA A 263 -22.63 -15.08 6.84
C ALA A 263 -22.35 -14.84 8.33
N MET A 264 -21.42 -13.94 8.67
CA MET A 264 -21.20 -13.54 10.07
C MET A 264 -22.43 -12.96 10.76
N ARG A 265 -23.33 -12.32 10.00
CA ARG A 265 -24.56 -11.70 10.54
C ARG A 265 -25.76 -12.66 10.60
N THR A 266 -25.84 -13.60 9.64
CA THR A 266 -27.09 -14.33 9.35
C THR A 266 -27.00 -15.83 9.56
N ASP A 267 -25.81 -16.42 9.53
CA ASP A 267 -25.65 -17.83 9.87
C ASP A 267 -25.80 -17.93 11.40
N PRO A 268 -26.79 -18.66 11.94
CA PRO A 268 -27.01 -18.77 13.38
C PRO A 268 -25.91 -19.66 14.00
N ALA A 269 -24.71 -19.10 14.05
CA ALA A 269 -23.61 -19.50 14.89
C ALA A 269 -23.48 -18.45 16.00
N THR A 270 -24.44 -18.50 16.93
CA THR A 270 -24.21 -18.29 18.38
C THR A 270 -22.81 -18.78 18.76
N PRO A 271 -22.14 -18.25 19.81
CA PRO A 271 -20.87 -18.75 20.31
C PRO A 271 -20.80 -20.30 20.27
N GLY A 272 -20.16 -20.88 19.24
CA GLY A 272 -20.19 -22.33 18.98
C GLY A 272 -20.24 -22.84 17.52
N GLY A 273 -20.66 -22.08 16.50
CA GLY A 273 -20.66 -22.56 15.09
C GLY A 273 -19.39 -22.20 14.31
N GLN A 274 -18.77 -23.16 13.62
CA GLN A 274 -17.50 -22.95 12.89
C GLN A 274 -17.74 -22.49 11.44
N LEU A 275 -17.13 -21.36 11.03
CA LEU A 275 -17.03 -20.92 9.63
C LEU A 275 -15.68 -21.34 9.06
N ASN A 276 -15.64 -21.75 7.79
CA ASN A 276 -14.40 -22.24 7.17
C ASN A 276 -13.84 -21.28 6.11
N CYS A 277 -12.52 -21.10 6.17
CA CYS A 277 -11.69 -20.52 5.12
C CYS A 277 -10.83 -21.64 4.51
N ILE A 278 -10.94 -21.85 3.20
CA ILE A 278 -10.05 -22.76 2.47
C ILE A 278 -8.89 -21.95 1.88
N LEU A 279 -7.66 -22.42 2.07
CA LEU A 279 -6.48 -21.89 1.39
C LEU A 279 -6.10 -22.86 0.26
N ALA A 280 -5.99 -22.35 -0.96
CA ALA A 280 -5.54 -23.08 -2.12
C ALA A 280 -4.27 -22.40 -2.66
N GLY A 281 -3.28 -23.17 -3.11
CA GLY A 281 -2.05 -22.58 -3.62
C GLY A 281 -0.90 -23.55 -3.83
N ASP A 282 0.25 -22.99 -4.19
CA ASP A 282 1.49 -23.71 -4.39
C ASP A 282 2.31 -23.86 -3.10
N SER A 283 3.62 -24.15 -3.20
CA SER A 283 4.51 -24.29 -2.04
C SER A 283 4.55 -23.03 -1.16
N THR A 284 4.30 -21.85 -1.73
CA THR A 284 4.33 -20.58 -1.00
C THR A 284 3.05 -20.29 -0.18
N MET A 285 1.97 -21.04 -0.42
CA MET A 285 0.77 -21.09 0.43
C MET A 285 0.76 -22.35 1.31
N HIS A 286 1.40 -23.42 0.86
CA HIS A 286 1.57 -24.64 1.67
C HIS A 286 2.38 -24.34 2.94
N GLY A 287 3.46 -23.57 2.81
CA GLY A 287 4.40 -23.32 3.89
C GLY A 287 5.34 -24.51 4.14
N GLY A 288 6.14 -24.44 5.20
CA GLY A 288 7.11 -25.46 5.56
C GLY A 288 8.41 -25.41 4.75
N ASN A 289 8.79 -24.23 4.25
CA ASN A 289 9.93 -24.01 3.38
C ASN A 289 11.19 -23.49 4.11
N GLY A 290 11.17 -23.49 5.45
CA GLY A 290 12.26 -23.00 6.31
C GLY A 290 11.78 -22.01 7.36
N GLU A 291 10.56 -21.49 7.23
CA GLU A 291 9.91 -20.70 8.26
C GLU A 291 9.50 -21.58 9.47
N PRO A 292 9.57 -21.05 10.70
CA PRO A 292 8.97 -21.69 11.86
C PRO A 292 7.46 -21.89 11.68
N ILE A 293 6.90 -22.93 12.30
CA ILE A 293 5.49 -23.34 12.13
C ILE A 293 4.50 -22.21 12.39
N GLU A 294 4.78 -21.31 13.33
CA GLU A 294 3.99 -20.12 13.64
C GLU A 294 3.84 -19.11 12.49
N TYR A 295 4.74 -19.11 11.51
CA TYR A 295 4.72 -18.23 10.35
C TYR A 295 4.24 -18.93 9.08
N GLN A 296 3.83 -20.20 9.17
CA GLN A 296 3.19 -20.88 8.05
C GLN A 296 1.83 -20.21 7.75
N PRO A 297 1.42 -20.12 6.47
CA PRO A 297 0.26 -19.34 6.05
C PRO A 297 -1.04 -19.61 6.80
N ASP A 298 -1.37 -20.88 7.04
CA ASP A 298 -2.59 -21.31 7.71
C ASP A 298 -2.57 -21.02 9.22
N VAL A 299 -1.42 -21.25 9.87
CA VAL A 299 -1.21 -20.93 11.28
C VAL A 299 -1.27 -19.42 11.50
N LEU A 300 -0.61 -18.65 10.64
CA LEU A 300 -0.61 -17.20 10.69
C LEU A 300 -2.01 -16.62 10.43
N MET A 301 -2.72 -17.12 9.43
CA MET A 301 -4.10 -16.72 9.14
C MET A 301 -5.03 -17.06 10.32
N THR A 302 -4.87 -18.24 10.92
CA THR A 302 -5.60 -18.64 12.13
C THR A 302 -5.36 -17.63 13.26
N ARG A 303 -4.12 -17.22 13.49
CA ARG A 303 -3.76 -16.23 14.51
C ARG A 303 -4.36 -14.85 14.22
N LEU A 304 -4.32 -14.39 12.96
CA LEU A 304 -4.90 -13.11 12.56
C LEU A 304 -6.42 -13.07 12.77
N PHE A 305 -7.14 -14.14 12.40
CA PHE A 305 -8.56 -14.26 12.69
C PHE A 305 -8.85 -14.33 14.20
N ARG A 306 -8.09 -15.11 14.97
CA ARG A 306 -8.23 -15.15 16.45
C ARG A 306 -8.01 -13.77 17.07
N ARG A 307 -6.97 -13.06 16.64
CA ARG A 307 -6.64 -11.69 17.09
C ARG A 307 -7.77 -10.71 16.81
N SER A 308 -8.47 -10.89 15.70
CA SER A 308 -9.57 -9.99 15.34
C SER A 308 -10.78 -10.10 16.27
N GLY A 309 -10.89 -11.16 17.09
CA GLY A 309 -12.06 -11.41 17.94
C GLY A 309 -13.25 -12.06 17.21
N LEU A 310 -13.03 -12.49 15.96
CA LEU A 310 -14.01 -13.26 15.19
C LEU A 310 -14.16 -14.68 15.76
N PRO A 311 -15.40 -15.17 15.95
CA PRO A 311 -15.64 -16.49 16.49
C PRO A 311 -15.22 -17.60 15.52
N ASN A 312 -14.54 -18.62 16.05
CA ASN A 312 -14.49 -19.99 15.51
C ASN A 312 -14.27 -20.10 13.98
N MET A 313 -13.25 -19.40 13.46
CA MET A 313 -12.79 -19.55 12.06
C MET A 313 -11.90 -20.79 11.93
N GLY A 314 -12.36 -21.79 11.18
CA GLY A 314 -11.57 -22.93 10.73
C GLY A 314 -10.77 -22.59 9.49
N ILE A 315 -9.44 -22.68 9.55
CA ILE A 315 -8.56 -22.54 8.39
C ILE A 315 -8.18 -23.93 7.92
N ILE A 316 -8.40 -24.20 6.64
CA ILE A 316 -8.10 -25.49 6.01
C ILE A 316 -7.14 -25.23 4.86
N ASN A 317 -5.88 -25.65 5.02
CA ASN A 317 -4.89 -25.54 3.96
C ASN A 317 -4.98 -26.73 3.00
N ARG A 318 -5.16 -26.43 1.71
CA ARG A 318 -5.19 -27.37 0.58
C ARG A 318 -4.14 -27.02 -0.47
N ALA A 319 -3.21 -26.12 -0.14
CA ALA A 319 -2.09 -25.84 -1.01
C ALA A 319 -1.18 -27.07 -1.15
N VAL A 320 -0.67 -27.29 -2.35
CA VAL A 320 0.16 -28.45 -2.70
C VAL A 320 1.46 -27.95 -3.33
N PRO A 321 2.64 -28.32 -2.81
CA PRO A 321 3.92 -27.92 -3.42
C PRO A 321 4.02 -28.33 -4.89
N SER A 322 4.74 -27.52 -5.68
CA SER A 322 4.98 -27.77 -7.12
C SER A 322 3.72 -27.79 -8.01
N THR A 323 2.56 -27.34 -7.51
CA THR A 323 1.33 -27.24 -8.30
C THR A 323 1.11 -25.82 -8.85
N SER A 324 0.26 -25.72 -9.86
CA SER A 324 -0.09 -24.51 -10.61
C SER A 324 -1.61 -24.33 -10.67
N TRP A 325 -2.14 -23.26 -11.28
CA TRP A 325 -3.60 -23.02 -11.30
C TRP A 325 -4.40 -24.20 -11.84
N LYS A 326 -3.91 -24.87 -12.89
CA LYS A 326 -4.63 -26.00 -13.53
C LYS A 326 -4.83 -27.18 -12.58
N ASP A 327 -3.97 -27.31 -11.57
CA ASP A 327 -3.92 -28.43 -10.64
C ASP A 327 -4.81 -28.19 -9.41
N MET A 328 -5.41 -27.01 -9.26
CA MET A 328 -6.25 -26.67 -8.10
C MET A 328 -7.44 -27.64 -7.98
N ASP A 329 -7.52 -28.32 -6.84
CA ASP A 329 -8.59 -29.27 -6.50
C ASP A 329 -9.16 -28.96 -5.11
N ILE A 330 -10.22 -28.16 -5.06
CA ILE A 330 -10.84 -27.71 -3.80
C ILE A 330 -12.36 -27.85 -3.78
N LEU A 331 -12.98 -28.39 -4.84
CA LEU A 331 -14.43 -28.44 -4.97
C LEU A 331 -15.08 -29.30 -3.88
N SER A 332 -14.39 -30.38 -3.47
CA SER A 332 -14.83 -31.28 -2.40
C SER A 332 -14.81 -30.63 -1.01
N ASP A 333 -14.00 -29.59 -0.80
CA ASP A 333 -13.93 -28.83 0.45
C ASP A 333 -14.96 -27.69 0.53
N LEU A 334 -15.69 -27.40 -0.56
CA LEU A 334 -16.75 -26.41 -0.57
C LEU A 334 -18.03 -26.98 0.06
N GLY A 335 -18.43 -26.44 1.21
CA GLY A 335 -19.64 -26.85 1.92
C GLY A 335 -20.44 -25.65 2.44
N ALA A 336 -21.55 -25.94 3.13
CA ALA A 336 -22.44 -24.92 3.71
C ALA A 336 -21.74 -23.93 4.67
N LYS A 337 -20.65 -24.38 5.31
CA LYS A 337 -19.85 -23.58 6.25
C LYS A 337 -18.67 -22.85 5.58
N THR A 338 -18.38 -23.15 4.33
CA THR A 338 -17.26 -22.55 3.60
C THR A 338 -17.67 -21.15 3.12
N ARG A 339 -17.13 -20.12 3.77
CA ARG A 339 -17.50 -18.71 3.51
C ARG A 339 -16.39 -17.89 2.87
N LEU A 340 -15.16 -18.39 2.93
CA LEU A 340 -13.99 -17.74 2.37
C LEU A 340 -13.11 -18.77 1.64
N LEU A 341 -12.63 -18.39 0.47
CA LEU A 341 -11.62 -19.11 -0.30
C LEU A 341 -10.49 -18.13 -0.63
N ILE A 342 -9.27 -18.43 -0.23
CA ILE A 342 -8.08 -17.66 -0.59
C ILE A 342 -7.21 -18.53 -1.50
N ILE A 343 -6.92 -18.03 -2.70
CA ILE A 343 -6.19 -18.76 -3.74
C ILE A 343 -4.88 -18.02 -4.02
N LYS A 344 -3.75 -18.71 -3.94
CA LYS A 344 -2.42 -18.16 -4.21
C LYS A 344 -1.60 -19.13 -5.07
N TYR A 345 -1.67 -18.91 -6.37
CA TYR A 345 -0.92 -19.61 -7.40
C TYR A 345 -0.30 -18.58 -8.34
N GLY A 346 0.70 -18.99 -9.11
CA GLY A 346 1.41 -18.14 -10.04
C GLY A 346 2.90 -18.37 -10.04
N VAL A 347 3.49 -18.88 -8.95
CA VAL A 347 4.95 -19.11 -8.89
C VAL A 347 5.35 -20.23 -9.85
N ASN A 348 4.67 -21.37 -9.81
CA ASN A 348 4.99 -22.51 -10.69
C ASN A 348 4.40 -22.36 -12.10
N ASP A 349 3.42 -21.49 -12.27
CA ASP A 349 2.82 -21.18 -13.58
C ASP A 349 3.78 -20.40 -14.51
N GLY A 350 4.85 -19.82 -13.97
CA GLY A 350 5.92 -19.20 -14.76
C GLY A 350 6.76 -20.23 -15.55
N TYR A 351 6.66 -21.51 -15.18
CA TYR A 351 7.40 -22.59 -15.83
C TYR A 351 6.85 -22.89 -17.22
N GLY A 352 7.70 -22.74 -18.25
CA GLY A 352 7.37 -23.08 -19.63
C GLY A 352 7.64 -21.95 -20.62
N PRO A 353 7.40 -22.18 -21.93
CA PRO A 353 7.69 -21.21 -22.98
C PRO A 353 6.88 -19.93 -22.82
N LYS A 354 7.55 -18.77 -22.95
CA LYS A 354 6.98 -17.44 -22.72
C LYS A 354 5.76 -17.16 -23.59
N GLU A 355 5.76 -17.69 -24.81
CA GLU A 355 4.74 -17.49 -25.84
C GLU A 355 3.41 -18.13 -25.46
N THR A 356 3.43 -19.12 -24.56
CA THR A 356 2.25 -19.92 -24.21
C THR A 356 1.87 -19.86 -22.75
N ARG A 357 2.81 -19.57 -21.83
CA ARG A 357 2.57 -19.60 -20.39
C ARG A 357 1.50 -18.61 -19.92
N HIS A 358 1.44 -17.40 -20.48
CA HIS A 358 0.41 -16.41 -20.13
C HIS A 358 -0.99 -16.88 -20.52
N GLN A 359 -1.14 -17.46 -21.72
CA GLN A 359 -2.41 -17.98 -22.19
C GLN A 359 -2.83 -19.22 -21.38
N ALA A 360 -1.89 -20.11 -21.07
CA ALA A 360 -2.15 -21.28 -20.22
C ALA A 360 -2.57 -20.87 -18.81
N PHE A 361 -1.87 -19.92 -18.20
CA PHE A 361 -2.21 -19.35 -16.89
C PHE A 361 -3.61 -18.72 -16.88
N GLN A 362 -3.91 -17.87 -17.87
CA GLN A 362 -5.22 -17.23 -17.99
C GLN A 362 -6.33 -18.27 -18.19
N ALA A 363 -6.14 -19.26 -19.06
CA ALA A 363 -7.13 -20.29 -19.33
C ALA A 363 -7.37 -21.19 -18.10
N ALA A 364 -6.31 -21.56 -17.39
CA ALA A 364 -6.41 -22.38 -16.17
C ALA A 364 -7.13 -21.63 -15.05
N MET A 365 -6.77 -20.37 -14.80
CA MET A 365 -7.41 -19.52 -13.80
C MET A 365 -8.90 -19.31 -14.14
N ASP A 366 -9.22 -19.06 -15.41
CA ASP A 366 -10.60 -18.88 -15.87
C ASP A 366 -11.44 -20.14 -15.65
N ALA A 367 -10.94 -21.30 -16.08
CA ALA A 367 -11.62 -22.59 -15.94
C ALA A 367 -11.88 -22.93 -14.47
N LYS A 368 -10.87 -22.78 -13.60
CA LYS A 368 -10.99 -23.09 -12.18
C LYS A 368 -11.93 -22.15 -11.42
N LEU A 369 -11.90 -20.85 -11.70
CA LEU A 369 -12.83 -19.92 -11.09
C LEU A 369 -14.27 -20.15 -11.59
N ALA A 370 -14.45 -20.53 -12.86
CA ALA A 370 -15.75 -20.93 -13.38
C ALA A 370 -16.30 -22.19 -12.69
N GLU A 371 -15.47 -23.22 -12.50
CA GLU A 371 -15.83 -24.43 -11.74
C GLU A 371 -16.28 -24.09 -10.31
N VAL A 372 -15.52 -23.25 -9.61
CA VAL A 372 -15.88 -22.81 -8.26
C VAL A 372 -17.21 -22.06 -8.26
N ARG A 373 -17.41 -21.10 -9.18
CA ARG A 373 -18.66 -20.33 -9.24
C ARG A 373 -19.88 -21.16 -9.66
N ALA A 374 -19.68 -22.22 -10.43
CA ALA A 374 -20.74 -23.17 -10.81
C ALA A 374 -21.12 -24.13 -9.67
N HIS A 375 -20.25 -24.31 -8.67
CA HIS A 375 -20.53 -25.17 -7.53
C HIS A 375 -21.68 -24.64 -6.66
N GLN A 376 -22.49 -25.55 -6.09
CA GLN A 376 -23.67 -25.20 -5.26
C GLN A 376 -23.37 -24.24 -4.10
N TRP A 377 -22.14 -24.27 -3.56
CA TRP A 377 -21.69 -23.40 -2.46
C TRP A 377 -20.78 -22.25 -2.92
N GLY A 378 -20.40 -22.19 -4.20
CA GLY A 378 -19.46 -21.19 -4.71
C GLY A 378 -20.11 -19.94 -5.30
N GLY A 379 -21.44 -19.89 -5.33
CA GLY A 379 -22.19 -18.73 -5.81
C GLY A 379 -21.84 -17.44 -5.06
N PHE A 380 -22.05 -16.30 -5.73
CA PHE A 380 -21.62 -14.99 -5.23
C PHE A 380 -22.14 -14.66 -3.83
N LYS A 381 -23.36 -15.09 -3.48
CA LYS A 381 -24.00 -14.92 -2.15
C LYS A 381 -23.56 -15.92 -1.07
N SER A 382 -22.85 -16.98 -1.46
CA SER A 382 -22.46 -18.08 -0.56
C SER A 382 -20.99 -18.01 -0.18
N LEU A 383 -20.11 -17.61 -1.12
CA LEU A 383 -18.66 -17.68 -0.98
C LEU A 383 -17.98 -16.38 -1.45
N SER A 384 -17.17 -15.79 -0.57
CA SER A 384 -16.21 -14.74 -0.93
C SER A 384 -14.88 -15.38 -1.35
N ILE A 385 -14.30 -14.87 -2.44
CA ILE A 385 -13.04 -15.39 -3.00
C ILE A 385 -12.00 -14.27 -2.99
N VAL A 386 -10.81 -14.58 -2.48
CA VAL A 386 -9.61 -13.75 -2.56
C VAL A 386 -8.63 -14.45 -3.48
N ILE A 387 -8.21 -13.76 -4.53
CA ILE A 387 -7.07 -14.12 -5.34
C ILE A 387 -5.88 -13.34 -4.80
N MET A 388 -4.95 -14.03 -4.16
CA MET A 388 -3.67 -13.47 -3.75
C MET A 388 -2.68 -13.74 -4.89
N GLY A 389 -2.06 -12.69 -5.42
CA GLY A 389 -0.98 -12.85 -6.39
C GLY A 389 0.17 -13.67 -5.81
N PRO A 390 1.10 -14.16 -6.64
CA PRO A 390 2.34 -14.73 -6.14
C PRO A 390 3.16 -13.68 -5.38
N ASN A 391 4.03 -14.12 -4.47
CA ASN A 391 5.05 -13.25 -3.88
C ASN A 391 6.18 -13.01 -4.88
N ALA A 392 6.93 -11.91 -4.69
CA ALA A 392 8.18 -11.72 -5.40
C ALA A 392 9.16 -12.88 -5.11
N THR A 393 9.85 -13.33 -6.16
CA THR A 393 10.91 -14.33 -6.13
C THR A 393 12.08 -13.84 -6.97
N ASN A 394 13.29 -14.29 -6.65
CA ASN A 394 14.46 -14.09 -7.48
C ASN A 394 14.91 -15.45 -8.01
N ASP A 395 14.28 -15.94 -9.06
CA ASP A 395 14.61 -17.24 -9.65
C ASP A 395 14.41 -17.24 -11.18
N PRO A 396 15.26 -16.49 -11.90
CA PRO A 396 15.10 -16.27 -13.35
C PRO A 396 15.32 -17.55 -14.18
N GLU A 397 16.01 -18.57 -13.67
CA GLU A 397 16.21 -19.85 -14.36
C GLU A 397 14.90 -20.58 -14.65
N TYR A 398 13.92 -20.38 -13.78
CA TYR A 398 12.58 -20.95 -13.89
C TYR A 398 11.54 -19.89 -14.27
N TYR A 399 12.01 -18.70 -14.68
CA TYR A 399 11.19 -17.55 -15.04
C TYR A 399 10.24 -17.08 -13.95
N ARG A 400 10.69 -17.18 -12.70
CA ARG A 400 9.97 -16.73 -11.50
C ARG A 400 10.64 -15.46 -11.02
N ASP A 401 10.35 -14.37 -11.71
CA ASP A 401 10.99 -13.08 -11.53
C ASP A 401 10.02 -11.93 -11.80
N GLU A 402 10.52 -10.70 -11.72
CA GLU A 402 9.71 -9.49 -11.84
C GLU A 402 8.96 -9.42 -13.17
N GLU A 403 9.57 -9.88 -14.27
CA GLU A 403 8.93 -9.89 -15.60
C GLU A 403 7.66 -10.75 -15.59
N TRP A 404 7.75 -11.95 -15.00
CA TRP A 404 6.60 -12.82 -14.90
C TRP A 404 5.48 -12.18 -14.07
N TYR A 405 5.81 -11.60 -12.91
CA TYR A 405 4.79 -11.08 -11.99
C TYR A 405 4.10 -9.81 -12.50
N GLU A 406 4.84 -8.88 -13.09
CA GLU A 406 4.26 -7.68 -13.71
C GLU A 406 3.34 -8.05 -14.88
N SER A 407 3.74 -9.04 -15.69
CA SER A 407 2.99 -9.42 -16.89
C SER A 407 1.71 -10.20 -16.60
N ILE A 408 1.62 -10.94 -15.49
CA ILE A 408 0.39 -11.67 -15.12
C ILE A 408 -0.59 -10.85 -14.28
N ARG A 409 -0.22 -9.66 -13.81
CA ARG A 409 -1.11 -8.82 -13.00
C ARG A 409 -2.42 -8.50 -13.72
N GLY A 410 -2.35 -8.18 -15.01
CA GLY A 410 -3.54 -7.90 -15.84
C GLY A 410 -4.53 -9.08 -15.88
N ILE A 411 -4.02 -10.31 -15.89
CA ILE A 411 -4.82 -11.55 -15.91
C ILE A 411 -5.59 -11.70 -14.59
N HIS A 412 -4.93 -11.49 -13.45
CA HIS A 412 -5.57 -11.52 -12.14
C HIS A 412 -6.67 -10.46 -12.01
N VAL A 413 -6.40 -9.23 -12.47
CA VAL A 413 -7.38 -8.14 -12.44
C VAL A 413 -8.60 -8.49 -13.28
N ALA A 414 -8.41 -9.02 -14.48
CA ALA A 414 -9.50 -9.44 -15.36
C ALA A 414 -10.34 -10.56 -14.72
N ALA A 415 -9.69 -11.59 -14.16
CA ALA A 415 -10.37 -12.69 -13.49
C ALA A 415 -11.16 -12.23 -12.25
N ALA A 416 -10.56 -11.38 -11.42
CA ALA A 416 -11.20 -10.82 -10.24
C ALA A 416 -12.47 -10.03 -10.58
N ARG A 417 -12.45 -9.25 -11.68
CA ARG A 417 -13.63 -8.54 -12.16
C ARG A 417 -14.67 -9.48 -12.75
N LYS A 418 -14.27 -10.46 -13.56
CA LYS A 418 -15.17 -11.44 -14.18
C LYS A 418 -15.93 -12.28 -13.15
N TYR A 419 -15.25 -12.75 -12.10
CA TYR A 419 -15.81 -13.70 -11.13
C TYR A 419 -16.23 -13.07 -9.79
N GLY A 420 -16.15 -11.75 -9.66
CA GLY A 420 -16.49 -11.04 -8.43
C GLY A 420 -15.60 -11.49 -7.26
N CYS A 421 -14.29 -11.45 -7.45
CA CYS A 421 -13.29 -11.81 -6.44
C CYS A 421 -12.48 -10.59 -6.01
N ILE A 422 -11.95 -10.63 -4.80
CA ILE A 422 -10.91 -9.70 -4.36
C ILE A 422 -9.61 -10.12 -5.04
N TYR A 423 -8.81 -9.17 -5.54
CA TYR A 423 -7.42 -9.43 -5.92
C TYR A 423 -6.50 -8.64 -5.00
N PHE A 424 -5.57 -9.33 -4.34
CA PHE A 424 -4.51 -8.77 -3.51
C PHE A 424 -3.15 -9.04 -4.16
N ASP A 425 -2.45 -7.99 -4.53
CA ASP A 425 -1.20 -7.99 -5.26
C ASP A 425 -0.01 -8.04 -4.28
N SER A 426 0.32 -9.24 -3.79
CA SER A 426 1.44 -9.39 -2.86
C SER A 426 2.79 -9.11 -3.50
N TYR A 427 2.92 -9.31 -4.81
CA TYR A 427 4.12 -8.89 -5.55
C TYR A 427 4.23 -7.36 -5.54
N GLY A 428 3.20 -6.63 -5.97
CA GLY A 428 3.21 -5.16 -6.01
C GLY A 428 3.37 -4.49 -4.63
N MET A 429 3.07 -5.21 -3.55
CA MET A 429 3.37 -4.77 -2.18
C MET A 429 4.87 -4.79 -1.87
N MET A 430 5.61 -5.79 -2.35
CA MET A 430 7.03 -6.03 -2.04
C MET A 430 7.77 -6.59 -3.26
N PRO A 431 7.96 -5.78 -4.33
CA PRO A 431 8.42 -6.28 -5.63
C PRO A 431 9.90 -6.67 -5.64
N ASP A 432 10.74 -6.10 -4.76
CA ASP A 432 12.17 -6.43 -4.69
C ASP A 432 12.42 -7.66 -3.80
N SER A 433 12.79 -8.78 -4.43
CA SER A 433 13.27 -10.00 -3.79
C SER A 433 14.76 -10.27 -4.01
N ARG A 434 15.50 -9.40 -4.71
CA ARG A 434 16.90 -9.67 -5.10
C ARG A 434 17.85 -9.69 -3.92
N ARG A 435 17.53 -8.93 -2.86
CA ARG A 435 18.27 -8.91 -1.59
C ARG A 435 17.61 -9.73 -0.47
N ALA A 436 16.53 -10.42 -0.80
CA ALA A 436 15.70 -11.13 0.17
C ALA A 436 16.26 -12.52 0.54
N ALA A 437 17.03 -13.13 -0.38
CA ALA A 437 17.58 -14.48 -0.21
C ALA A 437 18.39 -14.61 1.09
N GLY A 438 18.03 -15.56 1.93
CA GLY A 438 18.70 -15.84 3.20
C GLY A 438 18.37 -14.84 4.32
N ASN A 439 17.53 -13.85 4.05
CA ASN A 439 17.06 -12.87 5.03
C ASN A 439 15.59 -13.13 5.38
N ASP A 440 14.68 -12.72 4.50
CA ASP A 440 13.21 -12.83 4.64
C ASP A 440 12.60 -13.77 3.57
N MET A 441 13.42 -14.30 2.68
CA MET A 441 13.12 -15.39 1.74
C MET A 441 14.17 -16.49 1.88
N ASP A 442 13.84 -17.71 1.47
CA ASP A 442 14.77 -18.83 1.46
C ASP A 442 15.98 -18.58 0.54
N GLN A 443 17.02 -19.39 0.72
CA GLN A 443 18.16 -19.45 -0.19
C GLN A 443 18.53 -20.92 -0.40
N PRO A 444 17.80 -21.65 -1.27
CA PRO A 444 17.92 -23.10 -1.37
C PRO A 444 19.28 -23.56 -1.91
N TRP A 445 20.02 -22.68 -2.60
CA TRP A 445 21.29 -23.00 -3.23
C TRP A 445 22.39 -21.97 -2.91
N PRO A 446 22.79 -21.82 -1.65
CA PRO A 446 23.64 -20.70 -1.23
C PRO A 446 25.07 -20.76 -1.82
N SER A 447 25.56 -21.96 -2.15
CA SER A 447 26.90 -22.17 -2.71
C SER A 447 26.94 -22.13 -4.23
N THR A 448 25.87 -22.51 -4.92
CA THR A 448 25.84 -22.66 -6.39
C THR A 448 25.01 -21.60 -7.10
N LYS A 449 24.02 -21.00 -6.43
CA LYS A 449 23.17 -19.92 -6.96
C LYS A 449 22.88 -18.87 -5.87
N PRO A 450 23.90 -18.14 -5.39
CA PRO A 450 23.71 -17.14 -4.35
C PRO A 450 22.72 -16.06 -4.80
N GLY A 451 21.78 -15.70 -3.93
CA GLY A 451 20.74 -14.71 -4.24
C GLY A 451 19.44 -15.29 -4.78
N VAL A 452 19.39 -16.58 -5.16
CA VAL A 452 18.12 -17.20 -5.58
C VAL A 452 17.20 -17.40 -4.38
N ALA A 453 15.96 -16.94 -4.50
CA ALA A 453 14.96 -16.95 -3.43
C ALA A 453 13.56 -17.21 -4.00
N VAL A 454 12.84 -18.16 -3.43
CA VAL A 454 11.55 -18.66 -3.94
C VAL A 454 10.47 -18.62 -2.86
N HIS A 455 10.80 -19.03 -1.65
CA HIS A 455 9.84 -19.22 -0.58
C HIS A 455 9.97 -18.12 0.48
N PRO A 456 8.86 -17.45 0.85
CA PRO A 456 8.85 -16.52 1.98
C PRO A 456 9.22 -17.21 3.30
N LEU A 457 10.03 -16.54 4.12
CA LEU A 457 10.31 -16.95 5.49
C LEU A 457 9.43 -16.19 6.48
N ALA A 458 9.80 -16.19 7.77
CA ALA A 458 8.99 -15.68 8.86
C ALA A 458 8.53 -14.23 8.65
N GLU A 459 9.47 -13.33 8.38
CA GLU A 459 9.25 -11.89 8.25
C GLU A 459 8.35 -11.58 7.06
N ARG A 460 8.65 -12.16 5.89
CA ARG A 460 7.90 -11.88 4.66
C ARG A 460 6.48 -12.46 4.71
N ASN A 461 6.28 -13.64 5.29
CA ASN A 461 4.92 -14.14 5.55
C ASN A 461 4.17 -13.22 6.50
N ALA A 462 4.79 -12.78 7.59
CA ALA A 462 4.17 -11.85 8.54
C ALA A 462 3.73 -10.53 7.87
N TRP A 463 4.58 -9.95 7.02
CA TRP A 463 4.25 -8.73 6.30
C TRP A 463 3.11 -8.94 5.30
N MET A 464 3.20 -9.94 4.43
CA MET A 464 2.21 -10.18 3.37
C MET A 464 0.83 -10.52 3.91
N TYR A 465 0.73 -11.51 4.81
CA TYR A 465 -0.57 -11.92 5.35
C TYR A 465 -1.12 -10.88 6.33
N GLY A 466 -0.25 -10.16 7.05
CA GLY A 466 -0.66 -9.01 7.86
C GLY A 466 -1.30 -7.91 7.00
N GLN A 467 -0.70 -7.57 5.86
CA GLN A 467 -1.26 -6.56 4.95
C GLN A 467 -2.52 -7.06 4.26
N LEU A 468 -2.56 -8.31 3.78
CA LEU A 468 -3.77 -8.94 3.24
C LEU A 468 -4.93 -8.81 4.23
N PHE A 469 -4.68 -9.15 5.49
CA PHE A 469 -5.67 -9.07 6.56
C PHE A 469 -6.09 -7.63 6.83
N ASN A 470 -5.17 -6.67 6.86
CA ASN A 470 -5.51 -5.25 7.00
C ASN A 470 -6.35 -4.73 5.83
N GLU A 471 -6.10 -5.18 4.61
CA GLU A 471 -6.86 -4.73 3.44
C GLU A 471 -8.32 -5.21 3.49
N ILE A 472 -8.58 -6.44 3.94
CA ILE A 472 -9.88 -7.11 3.78
C ILE A 472 -10.65 -7.23 5.12
N PHE A 473 -9.92 -7.35 6.22
CA PHE A 473 -10.39 -7.75 7.54
C PHE A 473 -9.87 -6.83 8.66
N SER A 474 -9.66 -5.54 8.36
CA SER A 474 -9.20 -4.59 9.39
C SER A 474 -10.15 -4.51 10.58
N ALA A 475 -9.62 -4.18 11.76
CA ALA A 475 -10.40 -4.08 12.98
C ALA A 475 -11.65 -3.18 12.85
N PRO A 476 -11.61 -1.99 12.21
CA PRO A 476 -12.81 -1.19 12.02
C PRO A 476 -13.88 -1.85 11.15
N MET A 477 -13.49 -2.69 10.18
CA MET A 477 -14.44 -3.43 9.34
C MET A 477 -15.11 -4.58 10.09
N LEU A 478 -14.37 -5.22 11.02
CA LEU A 478 -14.84 -6.38 11.76
C LEU A 478 -15.56 -6.05 13.08
N MET A 479 -15.40 -4.84 13.63
CA MET A 479 -15.81 -4.49 15.00
C MET A 479 -17.25 -4.89 15.40
N ASN A 480 -18.22 -4.88 14.47
CA ASN A 480 -19.61 -5.25 14.76
C ASN A 480 -19.90 -6.77 14.65
N PHE A 481 -18.91 -7.55 14.22
CA PHE A 481 -18.99 -9.00 14.03
C PHE A 481 -18.14 -9.76 15.06
N CYS A 482 -17.24 -9.06 15.75
CA CYS A 482 -16.42 -9.63 16.81
C CYS A 482 -17.23 -9.81 18.10
N LEU A 483 -16.98 -10.90 18.82
CA LEU A 483 -17.61 -11.15 20.13
C LEU A 483 -16.84 -10.50 21.29
N ASN A 484 -15.64 -10.01 21.02
CA ASN A 484 -14.72 -9.42 21.98
C ASN A 484 -13.65 -8.61 21.24
N THR A 485 -12.85 -7.85 22.00
CA THR A 485 -11.69 -7.09 21.50
C THR A 485 -10.35 -7.66 21.97
N TRP A 486 -10.34 -8.88 22.51
CA TRP A 486 -9.18 -9.52 23.13
C TRP A 486 -8.93 -10.89 22.50
N GLN A 487 -7.70 -11.41 22.55
CA GLN A 487 -7.43 -12.76 22.07
C GLN A 487 -8.07 -13.79 23.02
N ILE A 488 -9.26 -14.31 22.65
CA ILE A 488 -9.95 -15.38 23.38
C ILE A 488 -9.65 -16.72 22.74
N ILE A 489 -9.15 -17.65 23.56
CA ILE A 489 -8.83 -19.01 23.16
C ILE A 489 -9.79 -19.96 23.90
N PRO A 490 -10.87 -20.40 23.24
CA PRO A 490 -11.84 -21.30 23.88
C PRO A 490 -11.26 -22.72 24.00
N LEU A 491 -11.75 -23.48 24.97
CA LEU A 491 -11.21 -24.80 25.34
C LEU A 491 -11.14 -25.82 24.19
N HIS A 492 -12.06 -25.73 23.22
CA HIS A 492 -12.11 -26.62 22.06
C HIS A 492 -11.15 -26.23 20.92
N VAL A 493 -10.55 -25.03 20.99
CA VAL A 493 -9.56 -24.55 20.04
C VAL A 493 -8.16 -24.88 20.52
N GLU A 494 -7.89 -24.67 21.81
CA GLU A 494 -6.59 -24.95 22.43
C GLU A 494 -6.76 -25.02 23.95
N SER A 495 -6.13 -26.01 24.57
CA SER A 495 -6.24 -26.27 26.00
C SER A 495 -4.86 -26.22 26.64
N ILE A 496 -4.65 -25.27 27.54
CA ILE A 496 -3.43 -25.17 28.35
C ILE A 496 -3.56 -25.98 29.65
N THR A 497 -2.43 -26.51 30.12
CA THR A 497 -2.33 -27.14 31.45
C THR A 497 -1.65 -26.19 32.44
N PRO A 498 -1.76 -26.42 33.76
CA PRO A 498 -1.07 -25.59 34.74
C PRO A 498 0.47 -25.63 34.61
N THR A 499 1.04 -26.63 33.95
CA THR A 499 2.50 -26.74 33.78
C THR A 499 3.00 -26.12 32.48
N THR A 500 2.13 -25.89 31.51
CA THR A 500 2.48 -25.27 30.23
C THR A 500 2.93 -23.82 30.47
N LEU A 501 4.17 -23.50 30.14
CA LEU A 501 4.62 -22.11 30.01
C LEU A 501 4.27 -21.60 28.60
N PRO A 502 3.68 -20.41 28.49
CA PRO A 502 3.37 -19.81 27.21
C PRO A 502 4.64 -19.57 26.38
N THR A 503 4.63 -19.94 25.11
CA THR A 503 5.74 -19.62 24.21
C THR A 503 5.72 -18.14 23.79
N ALA A 504 6.86 -17.61 23.37
CA ALA A 504 6.97 -16.20 22.95
C ALA A 504 6.01 -15.84 21.81
N ASN A 505 5.65 -16.82 20.98
CA ASN A 505 4.88 -16.65 19.76
C ASN A 505 3.36 -16.78 19.98
N GLU A 506 2.89 -17.00 21.21
CA GLU A 506 1.46 -17.13 21.53
C GLU A 506 0.74 -15.78 21.80
N PHE A 507 1.49 -14.70 22.03
CA PHE A 507 0.93 -13.40 22.40
C PHE A 507 0.92 -12.44 21.22
N SER A 508 -0.26 -12.20 20.63
CA SER A 508 -0.40 -11.23 19.54
C SER A 508 -0.68 -9.80 20.04
N CYS A 509 -1.09 -9.64 21.32
CA CYS A 509 -1.49 -8.36 21.94
C CYS A 509 -1.17 -8.29 23.45
N SER A 510 -0.03 -8.83 23.90
CA SER A 510 0.43 -8.89 25.31
C SER A 510 -0.43 -9.71 26.30
N GLU A 511 -1.68 -10.05 25.97
CA GLU A 511 -2.58 -10.84 26.82
C GLU A 511 -3.30 -11.95 26.06
N ASN A 512 -3.50 -13.10 26.72
CA ASN A 512 -4.27 -14.23 26.24
C ASN A 512 -5.30 -14.67 27.28
N TRP A 513 -6.55 -14.87 26.85
CA TRP A 513 -7.64 -15.32 27.72
C TRP A 513 -8.03 -16.76 27.36
N HIS A 514 -7.74 -17.69 28.27
CA HIS A 514 -8.06 -19.12 28.13
C HIS A 514 -9.21 -19.52 29.05
N GLN A 515 -10.05 -20.42 28.57
CA GLN A 515 -10.91 -21.20 29.47
C GLN A 515 -10.07 -22.32 30.12
N VAL A 516 -10.14 -22.44 31.44
CA VAL A 516 -9.44 -23.48 32.21
C VAL A 516 -10.42 -24.33 33.01
N ASN A 517 -10.07 -25.57 33.31
CA ASN A 517 -10.92 -26.48 34.06
C ASN A 517 -10.13 -27.48 34.90
N VAL A 518 -10.78 -27.97 35.97
CA VAL A 518 -10.20 -28.95 36.88
C VAL A 518 -9.90 -30.31 36.23
N ALA A 519 -10.63 -30.67 35.16
CA ALA A 519 -10.38 -31.93 34.43
C ALA A 519 -9.01 -31.92 33.72
N ASN A 520 -8.51 -30.73 33.36
CA ASN A 520 -7.19 -30.51 32.77
C ASN A 520 -6.12 -30.19 33.84
N GLY A 521 -6.39 -30.49 35.11
CA GLY A 521 -5.45 -30.37 36.22
C GLY A 521 -5.39 -28.99 36.88
N TRP A 522 -6.20 -28.02 36.44
CA TRP A 522 -6.25 -26.70 37.09
C TRP A 522 -6.87 -26.77 38.49
N PRO A 523 -6.47 -25.89 39.43
CA PRO A 523 -7.02 -25.88 40.78
C PRO A 523 -8.46 -25.37 40.85
N VAL A 524 -8.94 -24.70 39.80
CA VAL A 524 -10.32 -24.21 39.64
C VAL A 524 -10.71 -24.30 38.16
N SER A 525 -12.01 -24.23 37.88
CA SER A 525 -12.53 -24.05 36.53
C SER A 525 -12.97 -22.60 36.33
N GLY A 526 -12.66 -22.00 35.19
CA GLY A 526 -13.02 -20.61 34.90
C GLY A 526 -12.15 -19.99 33.81
N LEU A 527 -11.70 -18.75 34.03
CA LEU A 527 -10.95 -17.96 33.05
C LEU A 527 -9.52 -17.71 33.52
N CYS A 528 -8.53 -17.97 32.67
CA CYS A 528 -7.14 -17.62 32.91
C CYS A 528 -6.71 -16.51 31.95
N ASN A 529 -6.41 -15.32 32.50
CA ASN A 529 -5.67 -14.29 31.80
C ASN A 529 -4.17 -14.57 31.98
N THR A 530 -3.47 -14.73 30.87
CA THR A 530 -2.02 -14.80 30.82
C THR A 530 -1.50 -13.52 30.18
N GLN A 531 -0.60 -12.81 30.86
CA GLN A 531 0.03 -11.59 30.38
C GLN A 531 1.52 -11.84 30.20
N ARG A 532 2.10 -11.33 29.11
CA ARG A 532 3.54 -11.38 28.85
C ARG A 532 4.07 -9.98 28.55
N HIS A 533 5.04 -9.55 29.35
CA HIS A 533 5.80 -8.33 29.08
C HIS A 533 6.77 -8.56 27.91
N ALA A 534 7.11 -7.49 27.18
CA ALA A 534 8.06 -7.57 26.07
C ALA A 534 9.42 -8.16 26.49
N ASP A 535 9.85 -7.88 27.73
CA ASP A 535 11.09 -8.41 28.32
C ASP A 535 11.00 -9.88 28.77
N GLY A 536 9.88 -10.55 28.52
CA GLY A 536 9.70 -11.98 28.80
C GLY A 536 9.22 -12.34 30.21
N LEU A 537 8.87 -11.35 31.04
CA LEU A 537 8.15 -11.60 32.30
C LEU A 537 6.74 -12.10 31.97
N ILE A 538 6.30 -13.18 32.63
CA ILE A 538 4.97 -13.75 32.42
C ILE A 538 4.20 -13.77 33.74
N ALA A 539 2.93 -13.38 33.69
CA ALA A 539 2.01 -13.45 34.81
C ALA A 539 0.71 -14.15 34.39
N GLN A 540 0.07 -14.83 35.34
CA GLN A 540 -1.25 -15.40 35.16
C GLN A 540 -2.18 -15.00 36.29
N THR A 541 -3.42 -14.68 35.93
CA THR A 541 -4.54 -14.49 36.85
C THR A 541 -5.66 -15.43 36.44
N VAL A 542 -6.14 -16.25 37.38
CA VAL A 542 -7.24 -17.20 37.14
C VAL A 542 -8.43 -16.79 38.00
N PHE A 543 -9.57 -16.60 37.34
CA PHE A 543 -10.86 -16.30 37.94
C PHE A 543 -11.66 -17.59 38.01
N ASP A 544 -12.03 -18.01 39.22
CA ASP A 544 -12.91 -19.15 39.45
C ASP A 544 -14.33 -18.81 38.96
N GLN A 545 -14.96 -19.71 38.21
CA GLN A 545 -16.35 -19.54 37.79
C GLN A 545 -17.35 -19.91 38.90
N ALA A 546 -16.93 -20.72 39.89
CA ALA A 546 -17.79 -21.22 40.95
C ALA A 546 -17.77 -20.35 42.22
N SER A 547 -16.83 -19.41 42.32
CA SER A 547 -16.67 -18.55 43.50
C SER A 547 -16.01 -17.22 43.13
N SER A 548 -15.92 -16.28 44.09
CA SER A 548 -15.18 -15.02 43.90
C SER A 548 -13.66 -15.18 44.05
N ARG A 549 -13.13 -16.41 44.05
CA ARG A 549 -11.71 -16.68 44.22
C ARG A 549 -10.93 -16.27 42.98
N VAL A 550 -9.85 -15.51 43.21
CA VAL A 550 -8.87 -15.15 42.19
C VAL A 550 -7.49 -15.64 42.65
N ILE A 551 -6.77 -16.31 41.76
CA ILE A 551 -5.45 -16.86 42.04
C ILE A 551 -4.45 -16.37 41.00
N HIS A 552 -3.24 -16.07 41.46
CA HIS A 552 -2.18 -15.47 40.65
C HIS A 552 -0.89 -16.27 40.71
N ARG A 553 -0.09 -16.17 39.66
CA ARG A 553 1.31 -16.60 39.65
C ARG A 553 2.12 -15.82 38.63
N SER A 554 3.43 -15.89 38.74
CA SER A 554 4.37 -15.33 37.76
C SER A 554 5.44 -16.36 37.39
N SER A 555 6.17 -16.08 36.33
CA SER A 555 7.41 -16.78 35.99
C SER A 555 8.50 -15.72 35.74
N PRO A 556 9.69 -15.86 36.35
CA PRO A 556 10.81 -14.96 36.09
C PRO A 556 11.25 -15.00 34.62
N ILE A 557 11.95 -13.94 34.18
CA ILE A 557 12.53 -13.88 32.84
C ILE A 557 13.48 -15.08 32.63
N GLY A 558 13.26 -15.84 31.57
CA GLY A 558 14.09 -17.00 31.20
C GLY A 558 13.85 -18.27 32.02
N ALA A 559 12.88 -18.27 32.95
CA ALA A 559 12.54 -19.47 33.71
C ALA A 559 11.77 -20.48 32.86
N THR A 560 12.02 -21.77 33.11
CA THR A 560 11.33 -22.90 32.47
C THR A 560 10.22 -23.49 33.35
N THR A 561 9.92 -22.86 34.50
CA THR A 561 8.87 -23.26 35.42
C THR A 561 8.07 -22.07 35.94
N TRP A 562 6.85 -22.34 36.41
CA TRP A 562 6.00 -21.36 37.09
C TRP A 562 6.38 -21.23 38.56
N ASN A 563 6.32 -20.02 39.10
CA ASN A 563 6.24 -19.85 40.55
C ASN A 563 4.94 -20.46 41.08
N ALA A 564 4.95 -20.79 42.37
CA ALA A 564 3.77 -21.30 43.07
C ALA A 564 2.55 -20.37 42.88
N MET A 565 1.39 -21.00 42.70
CA MET A 565 0.14 -20.27 42.54
C MET A 565 -0.41 -19.85 43.90
N THR A 566 -0.68 -18.56 44.03
CA THR A 566 -1.25 -17.99 45.26
C THR A 566 -2.61 -18.60 45.56
N GLY A 567 -2.92 -18.77 46.85
CA GLY A 567 -4.21 -19.30 47.31
C GLY A 567 -4.47 -20.76 46.94
N VAL A 568 -3.50 -21.51 46.39
CA VAL A 568 -3.63 -22.94 46.06
C VAL A 568 -2.89 -23.78 47.11
N PRO A 569 -3.58 -24.65 47.87
CA PRO A 569 -2.92 -25.52 48.85
C PRO A 569 -2.04 -26.58 48.17
N VAL A 570 -0.80 -26.71 48.61
CA VAL A 570 0.12 -27.78 48.21
C VAL A 570 0.40 -28.67 49.42
N ALA A 571 0.18 -29.98 49.27
CA ALA A 571 0.38 -30.93 50.36
C ALA A 571 1.83 -30.90 50.86
N VAL A 572 2.00 -30.94 52.19
CA VAL A 572 3.32 -31.18 52.79
C VAL A 572 3.62 -32.68 52.79
N VAL A 573 4.90 -33.05 52.71
CA VAL A 573 5.31 -34.45 52.72
C VAL A 573 5.49 -34.89 54.16
N LEU A 574 4.52 -35.63 54.69
CA LEU A 574 4.57 -36.16 56.05
C LEU A 574 5.64 -37.26 56.15
N GLY A 575 6.39 -37.26 57.25
CA GLY A 575 7.45 -38.24 57.53
C GLY A 575 7.32 -38.80 58.95
N ASN A 576 8.20 -39.74 59.32
CA ASN A 576 8.31 -40.27 60.68
C ASN A 576 6.96 -40.66 61.32
N SER A 577 6.16 -41.40 60.54
CA SER A 577 4.83 -41.94 60.89
C SER A 577 3.72 -40.90 61.10
N TRP A 578 3.98 -39.61 60.86
CA TRP A 578 2.92 -38.60 60.88
C TRP A 578 1.93 -38.83 59.73
N VAL A 579 0.64 -38.70 60.03
CA VAL A 579 -0.46 -38.82 59.07
C VAL A 579 -1.40 -37.62 59.20
N ALA A 580 -2.20 -37.34 58.16
CA ALA A 580 -3.24 -36.32 58.24
C ALA A 580 -4.27 -36.67 59.34
N ALA A 581 -4.78 -35.66 60.06
CA ALA A 581 -5.67 -35.87 61.20
C ALA A 581 -6.98 -36.60 60.86
N GLY A 582 -7.53 -36.38 59.65
CA GLY A 582 -8.75 -37.03 59.15
C GLY A 582 -9.77 -36.02 58.63
N ALA A 583 -10.96 -36.52 58.25
CA ALA A 583 -11.98 -35.78 57.48
C ALA A 583 -12.55 -34.52 58.16
N ASN A 584 -12.46 -34.40 59.48
CA ASN A 584 -12.96 -33.24 60.23
C ASN A 584 -12.02 -32.01 60.13
N TYR A 585 -10.82 -32.19 59.58
CA TYR A 585 -9.81 -31.13 59.48
C TYR A 585 -9.32 -30.99 58.05
N ASN A 586 -8.82 -29.80 57.72
CA ASN A 586 -8.13 -29.58 56.46
C ASN A 586 -6.94 -30.55 56.34
N ALA A 587 -6.70 -31.06 55.13
CA ALA A 587 -5.47 -31.80 54.84
C ALA A 587 -4.25 -30.90 55.08
N PRO A 588 -3.14 -31.45 55.63
CA PRO A 588 -1.95 -30.69 55.92
C PRO A 588 -1.30 -30.19 54.62
N ALA A 589 -1.21 -28.87 54.48
CA ALA A 589 -0.77 -28.22 53.26
C ALA A 589 -0.16 -26.84 53.58
N VAL A 590 0.59 -26.31 52.60
CA VAL A 590 1.09 -24.95 52.60
C VAL A 590 0.42 -24.14 51.48
N ILE A 591 0.11 -22.88 51.74
CA ILE A 591 -0.45 -21.94 50.76
C ILE A 591 0.46 -20.71 50.72
N ILE A 592 0.76 -20.19 49.53
CA ILE A 592 1.32 -18.85 49.37
C ILE A 592 0.18 -17.84 49.21
N THR A 593 0.22 -16.76 49.98
CA THR A 593 -0.72 -15.65 49.93
C THR A 593 -0.30 -14.62 48.88
N MET A 594 -1.19 -13.67 48.55
CA MET A 594 -0.91 -12.66 47.51
C MET A 594 0.25 -11.71 47.87
N ASP A 595 0.52 -11.51 49.17
CA ASP A 595 1.61 -10.67 49.66
C ASP A 595 2.97 -11.41 49.71
N GLY A 596 3.03 -12.66 49.26
CA GLY A 596 4.27 -13.45 49.21
C GLY A 596 4.65 -14.11 50.53
N THR A 597 3.72 -14.24 51.48
CA THR A 597 3.93 -15.05 52.69
C THR A 597 3.40 -16.49 52.49
N ALA A 598 3.99 -17.45 53.18
CA ALA A 598 3.49 -18.82 53.20
C ALA A 598 2.76 -19.09 54.51
N THR A 599 1.60 -19.73 54.42
CA THR A 599 0.75 -20.13 55.53
C THR A 599 0.53 -21.63 55.52
N LEU A 600 0.79 -22.33 56.63
CA LEU A 600 0.39 -23.72 56.80
C LEU A 600 -1.08 -23.83 57.21
N ARG A 601 -1.68 -24.95 56.82
CA ARG A 601 -3.05 -25.34 57.16
C ARG A 601 -3.13 -26.83 57.45
N GLY A 602 -4.23 -27.21 58.05
CA GLY A 602 -4.58 -28.59 58.37
C GLY A 602 -4.05 -29.07 59.71
N ALA A 603 -4.25 -30.35 59.95
CA ALA A 603 -3.80 -31.00 61.18
C ALA A 603 -3.16 -32.36 60.88
N ILE A 604 -2.20 -32.72 61.72
CA ILE A 604 -1.43 -33.98 61.62
C ILE A 604 -1.50 -34.75 62.95
N ARG A 605 -1.34 -36.07 62.90
CA ARG A 605 -1.39 -36.94 64.09
C ARG A 605 -0.49 -38.16 64.00
N SER A 606 -0.36 -38.85 65.13
CA SER A 606 0.14 -40.22 65.26
C SER A 606 1.58 -40.44 64.79
N GLY A 607 2.44 -39.42 64.86
CA GLY A 607 3.85 -39.54 64.47
C GLY A 607 4.84 -39.46 65.63
N VAL A 608 6.13 -39.60 65.32
CA VAL A 608 7.22 -39.52 66.30
C VAL A 608 7.40 -38.08 66.75
N ALA A 609 7.19 -37.81 68.05
CA ALA A 609 7.24 -36.48 68.67
C ALA A 609 8.54 -36.18 69.46
N SER A 610 9.59 -36.99 69.28
CA SER A 610 10.88 -36.77 69.94
C SER A 610 11.54 -35.49 69.44
N PRO A 611 12.05 -34.59 70.33
CA PRO A 611 12.70 -33.36 69.94
C PRO A 611 13.80 -33.57 68.88
N GLY A 612 13.82 -32.73 67.85
CA GLY A 612 14.73 -32.82 66.71
C GLY A 612 14.27 -33.74 65.57
N THR A 613 13.15 -34.45 65.72
CA THR A 613 12.61 -35.32 64.67
C THR A 613 11.76 -34.51 63.68
N ALA A 614 11.97 -34.72 62.38
CA ALA A 614 11.17 -34.08 61.33
C ALA A 614 9.76 -34.68 61.25
N MET A 615 8.74 -33.84 61.28
CA MET A 615 7.34 -34.28 61.15
C MET A 615 6.88 -34.27 59.70
N PHE A 616 7.30 -33.25 58.95
CA PHE A 616 7.02 -33.11 57.53
C PHE A 616 8.05 -32.24 56.83
N THR A 617 8.11 -32.39 55.51
CA THR A 617 8.91 -31.55 54.63
C THR A 617 8.00 -30.63 53.81
N ILE A 618 8.29 -29.34 53.87
CA ILE A 618 7.69 -28.30 53.06
C ILE A 618 8.26 -28.39 51.63
N PRO A 619 7.40 -28.43 50.59
CA PRO A 619 7.83 -28.49 49.19
C PRO A 619 8.77 -27.34 48.80
N ALA A 620 9.64 -27.59 47.81
CA ALA A 620 10.46 -26.53 47.22
C ALA A 620 9.58 -25.40 46.65
N GLY A 621 10.03 -24.15 46.77
CA GLY A 621 9.24 -22.97 46.43
C GLY A 621 8.32 -22.45 47.55
N PHE A 622 8.16 -23.22 48.64
CA PHE A 622 7.38 -22.83 49.83
C PHE A 622 8.22 -22.81 51.11
N ARG A 623 9.54 -23.02 51.00
CA ARG A 623 10.43 -23.20 52.16
C ARG A 623 10.76 -21.87 52.82
N PRO A 624 10.85 -21.80 54.16
CA PRO A 624 11.17 -20.56 54.86
C PRO A 624 12.53 -19.97 54.43
N LEU A 625 12.62 -18.65 54.28
CA LEU A 625 13.91 -17.98 54.06
C LEU A 625 14.87 -18.10 55.26
N ARG A 626 14.31 -18.19 56.47
CA ARG A 626 15.04 -18.27 57.73
C ARG A 626 14.37 -19.25 58.67
N THR A 627 15.15 -19.80 59.61
CA THR A 627 14.60 -20.63 60.67
C THR A 627 13.61 -19.83 61.51
N SER A 628 12.43 -20.40 61.78
CA SER A 628 11.38 -19.78 62.60
C SER A 628 10.76 -20.81 63.55
N ARG A 629 10.27 -20.35 64.71
CA ARG A 629 9.62 -21.21 65.71
C ARG A 629 8.20 -20.75 65.94
N HIS A 630 7.29 -21.71 65.99
CA HIS A 630 5.85 -21.48 66.10
C HIS A 630 5.28 -22.33 67.21
N VAL A 631 4.46 -21.71 68.05
CA VAL A 631 3.70 -22.41 69.09
C VAL A 631 2.39 -22.87 68.48
N VAL A 632 2.14 -24.18 68.49
CA VAL A 632 0.93 -24.78 67.92
C VAL A 632 0.09 -25.45 69.00
N PRO A 633 -1.24 -25.39 68.91
CA PRO A 633 -2.13 -26.18 69.77
C PRO A 633 -1.95 -27.68 69.53
N THR A 634 -2.07 -28.48 70.58
CA THR A 634 -2.10 -29.95 70.52
C THR A 634 -3.35 -30.51 71.18
N GLY A 635 -3.91 -31.59 70.63
CA GLY A 635 -5.11 -32.26 71.17
C GLY A 635 -6.35 -31.35 71.22
N VAL A 636 -7.26 -31.59 72.17
CA VAL A 636 -8.53 -30.83 72.35
C VAL A 636 -8.48 -29.86 73.56
N GLY A 637 -7.31 -29.70 74.17
CA GLY A 637 -7.09 -28.92 75.39
C GLY A 637 -6.20 -27.68 75.19
N VAL A 638 -5.66 -27.13 76.28
CA VAL A 638 -4.76 -25.94 76.26
C VAL A 638 -3.28 -26.27 76.03
N ALA A 639 -2.96 -27.51 75.67
CA ALA A 639 -1.59 -27.96 75.47
C ALA A 639 -1.02 -27.40 74.16
N THR A 640 0.30 -27.11 74.16
CA THR A 640 0.99 -26.56 72.99
C THR A 640 2.31 -27.30 72.71
N ALA A 641 2.66 -27.41 71.44
CA ALA A 641 3.97 -27.83 70.97
C ALA A 641 4.70 -26.66 70.29
N ILE A 642 6.02 -26.72 70.25
CA ILE A 642 6.87 -25.78 69.53
C ILE A 642 7.43 -26.50 68.31
N ILE A 643 7.09 -25.98 67.14
CA ILE A 643 7.58 -26.45 65.85
C ILE A 643 8.63 -25.47 65.34
N GLU A 644 9.75 -25.99 64.86
CA GLU A 644 10.77 -25.23 64.16
C GLU A 644 10.70 -25.53 62.66
N LEU A 645 10.61 -24.48 61.84
CA LEU A 645 10.67 -24.57 60.38
C LEU A 645 12.02 -24.07 59.90
N THR A 646 12.77 -24.88 59.16
CA THR A 646 14.13 -24.55 58.69
C THR A 646 14.19 -24.30 57.17
N PRO A 647 15.20 -23.56 56.65
CA PRO A 647 15.30 -23.24 55.21
C PRO A 647 15.44 -24.43 54.25
N ASN A 648 15.89 -25.59 54.75
CA ASN A 648 15.89 -26.84 53.98
C ASN A 648 14.48 -27.45 53.82
N GLY A 649 13.45 -26.81 54.38
CA GLY A 649 12.05 -27.22 54.32
C GLY A 649 11.62 -28.19 55.42
N GLN A 650 12.49 -28.57 56.36
CA GLN A 650 12.12 -29.47 57.45
C GLN A 650 11.29 -28.74 58.52
N ALA A 651 10.22 -29.38 58.97
CA ALA A 651 9.46 -28.98 60.15
C ALA A 651 9.75 -29.98 61.28
N THR A 652 10.46 -29.56 62.31
CA THR A 652 10.86 -30.41 63.44
C THR A 652 10.12 -30.00 64.71
N ILE A 653 9.81 -30.97 65.56
CA ILE A 653 9.34 -30.67 66.91
C ILE A 653 10.55 -30.35 67.79
N VAL A 654 10.51 -29.24 68.53
CA VAL A 654 11.64 -28.81 69.39
C VAL A 654 11.29 -28.75 70.88
N GLY A 655 10.00 -28.80 71.23
CA GLY A 655 9.55 -28.90 72.62
C GLY A 655 8.02 -28.92 72.76
N GLY A 656 7.51 -29.28 73.93
CA GLY A 656 6.05 -29.42 74.21
C GLY A 656 5.51 -30.84 74.01
N ALA A 657 4.25 -31.08 74.40
CA ALA A 657 3.63 -32.42 74.43
C ALA A 657 2.52 -32.60 73.39
N ASP A 658 2.69 -33.56 72.48
CA ASP A 658 1.84 -34.74 72.26
C ASP A 658 2.00 -35.28 70.81
N ASN A 659 2.10 -36.60 70.67
CA ASN A 659 2.09 -37.34 69.40
C ASN A 659 0.68 -37.53 68.81
N ALA A 660 -0.37 -37.09 69.52
CA ALA A 660 -1.75 -37.40 69.18
C ALA A 660 -2.38 -36.48 68.12
N LEU A 661 -2.13 -35.17 68.12
CA LEU A 661 -2.76 -34.23 67.18
C LEU A 661 -2.08 -32.84 67.23
N LEU A 662 -1.64 -32.30 66.10
CA LEU A 662 -1.08 -30.95 65.97
C LEU A 662 -1.84 -30.13 64.91
N PHE A 663 -2.18 -28.89 65.24
CA PHE A 663 -2.83 -27.96 64.33
C PHE A 663 -1.81 -27.04 63.67
N LEU A 664 -1.78 -27.02 62.34
CA LEU A 664 -0.85 -26.21 61.55
C LEU A 664 -1.47 -24.89 61.07
N GLU A 665 -2.78 -24.72 61.27
CA GLU A 665 -3.54 -23.56 60.79
C GLU A 665 -2.95 -22.25 61.32
N GLY A 666 -2.66 -21.32 60.41
CA GLY A 666 -2.22 -19.96 60.76
C GLY A 666 -0.73 -19.82 61.07
N ILE A 667 0.08 -20.88 60.91
CA ILE A 667 1.55 -20.73 60.94
C ILE A 667 1.98 -20.00 59.67
N THR A 668 2.51 -18.78 59.82
CA THR A 668 2.93 -17.93 58.70
C THR A 668 4.44 -17.65 58.73
N TYR A 669 5.08 -17.64 57.56
CA TYR A 669 6.50 -17.29 57.42
C TYR A 669 6.82 -16.74 56.02
N SER A 670 7.96 -16.06 55.88
CA SER A 670 8.44 -15.52 54.60
C SER A 670 9.10 -16.60 53.74
N VAL A 671 8.80 -16.59 52.45
CA VAL A 671 9.33 -17.51 51.41
C VAL A 671 10.17 -16.81 50.37
#